data_AF-A0A7J5DHR9-F1
#
_entry.id   AF-A0A7J5DHR9-F1
#
_cell.length_a   1.000
_cell.length_b   1.000
_cell.length_c   1.000
_cell.angle_alpha   90.00
_cell.angle_beta   90.00
_cell.angle_gamma   90.00
#
_symmetry.space_group_name_H-M   'P 1'
#
loop_
_entity.id
_entity.type
_entity.pdbx_description
1 polymer ?
#
loop_
_entity_poly.entity_id
_entity_poly.type
_entity_poly.pdbx_seq_one_letter_code
_entity_poly.pdbx_strand_id
1 'polypeptide(L)'
;MSSHLRITGPHQQNRRAAWEDTAPAGVTLVSDCHSRLRGIYSGTNTLLLQLVPIVYEKDPELVHTHATEILYVAPELNGLIAADVFRPIPAEVYQEHQRFLARAYSTVRPLLLAHGLTNFLKKCAALPSLGHLNCYFENVHAADELDRQFLAILVRRVDPAGLTVGLGTTDEPLPEVLATALDRYTRPVSAAPLKEQDTGHELARASAALRAAWARAFVDSDGTSDVPLELAAYEAAEADERQQWHDRRAELLERRNDFGLRLGAVPYHRAHGRSAATLGAAAYTAATEYVTDVGYYEAAVRIGDLGRALVDRATQIRDHRSLFLDQDIPLLALRRTDEARRVYRELRAFSSEPGVQAHAAYGMAMLYVRYYPAEQRDYTEAKAWINNALALARTLPEVGLRAHLTAFEQNGLALVEYRLGHFDEAIRLETEAMELLDGQPGPHRYELYLRRALLSFNRAQVYTTVGRYDDAVADLTSVIDLFPEESDGYLERGNAHRRAGRVREALADYDRAIARNPPPEAYYNRAGLLSELGREQEALADYDTVLDLDPDHVDTLVNRAGIHYDRDDHGAARRDVEYGLTLAPDNAQLLCTLGLLDMADGRTEAAAQALTRAIEHDFTLAAAWVNRAVLAFGNGDTDSAIDDLTQALALGEDPTIRYNRAVAHQHRQHWQQAIDDFTGALLMDRSNAEEILADRAACHRALGRIDEAQRDLDDARSLTR
;
A
#
# COMPACT_ATOMS: atom_id res chain seq x y z
N MET A 1 -27.05 -11.38 -17.72
CA MET A 1 -26.12 -11.36 -16.56
C MET A 1 -25.86 -9.90 -16.23
N SER A 2 -25.99 -9.53 -14.96
CA SER A 2 -25.60 -8.19 -14.49
C SER A 2 -24.10 -8.02 -14.70
N SER A 3 -23.68 -6.85 -15.17
CA SER A 3 -22.27 -6.53 -15.43
C SER A 3 -22.03 -5.04 -15.19
N HIS A 4 -20.89 -4.68 -14.61
CA HIS A 4 -20.41 -3.30 -14.68
C HIS A 4 -20.13 -2.90 -16.14
N LEU A 5 -20.23 -1.61 -16.46
CA LEU A 5 -20.17 -1.12 -17.83
C LEU A 5 -19.02 -0.12 -18.00
N ARG A 6 -18.22 -0.32 -19.05
CA ARG A 6 -17.28 0.70 -19.57
C ARG A 6 -17.89 1.30 -20.82
N ILE A 7 -18.23 2.57 -20.77
CA ILE A 7 -18.89 3.30 -21.87
C ILE A 7 -17.86 4.21 -22.52
N THR A 8 -17.51 3.92 -23.77
CA THR A 8 -16.52 4.69 -24.52
C THR A 8 -17.18 5.55 -25.58
N GLY A 9 -16.91 6.86 -25.57
CA GLY A 9 -17.39 7.77 -26.60
C GLY A 9 -16.77 9.16 -26.50
N PRO A 10 -16.86 9.98 -27.57
CA PRO A 10 -16.13 11.23 -27.67
C PRO A 10 -16.65 12.33 -26.73
N HIS A 11 -17.98 12.48 -26.62
CA HIS A 11 -18.59 13.51 -25.77
C HIS A 11 -19.46 12.93 -24.66
N GLN A 12 -19.59 13.65 -23.57
CA GLN A 12 -20.38 13.33 -22.39
C GLN A 12 -21.83 13.02 -22.77
N GLN A 13 -22.41 13.77 -23.71
CA GLN A 13 -23.78 13.54 -24.17
C GLN A 13 -23.94 12.16 -24.82
N ASN A 14 -22.94 11.67 -25.57
CA ASN A 14 -22.97 10.34 -26.17
C ASN A 14 -22.97 9.26 -25.09
N ARG A 15 -22.04 9.39 -24.14
CA ARG A 15 -21.82 8.39 -23.10
C ARG A 15 -23.01 8.31 -22.14
N ARG A 16 -23.60 9.46 -21.76
CA ARG A 16 -24.83 9.51 -20.96
C ARG A 16 -26.02 8.86 -21.66
N ALA A 17 -26.23 9.13 -22.95
CA ALA A 17 -27.31 8.48 -23.70
C ALA A 17 -27.11 6.95 -23.76
N ALA A 18 -25.89 6.48 -24.03
CA ALA A 18 -25.58 5.05 -24.03
C ALA A 18 -25.76 4.40 -22.65
N TRP A 19 -25.46 5.12 -21.57
CA TRP A 19 -25.73 4.67 -20.21
C TRP A 19 -27.23 4.54 -19.95
N GLU A 20 -28.02 5.56 -20.26
CA GLU A 20 -29.47 5.55 -20.07
C GLU A 20 -30.15 4.40 -20.83
N ASP A 21 -29.66 4.06 -22.02
CA ASP A 21 -30.15 2.94 -22.82
C ASP A 21 -29.76 1.54 -22.27
N THR A 22 -28.68 1.46 -21.49
CA THR A 22 -28.07 0.18 -21.08
C THR A 22 -28.23 -0.12 -19.59
N ALA A 23 -28.39 0.91 -18.75
CA ALA A 23 -28.40 0.78 -17.30
C ALA A 23 -29.62 -0.04 -16.82
N PRO A 24 -29.44 -0.91 -15.81
CA PRO A 24 -30.57 -1.56 -15.16
C PRO A 24 -31.56 -0.54 -14.57
N ALA A 25 -32.82 -0.92 -14.44
CA ALA A 25 -33.78 -0.12 -13.69
C ALA A 25 -33.36 -0.03 -12.21
N GLY A 26 -33.31 1.18 -11.66
CA GLY A 26 -32.83 1.40 -10.29
C GLY A 26 -32.65 2.89 -9.98
N VAL A 27 -32.12 3.18 -8.79
CA VAL A 27 -31.74 4.53 -8.40
C VAL A 27 -30.41 4.87 -9.05
N THR A 28 -30.40 5.85 -9.95
CA THR A 28 -29.20 6.27 -10.68
C THR A 28 -28.57 7.51 -10.03
N LEU A 29 -27.31 7.38 -9.63
CA LEU A 29 -26.46 8.44 -9.14
C LEU A 29 -25.41 8.75 -10.21
N VAL A 30 -25.27 10.03 -10.57
CA VAL A 30 -24.34 10.47 -11.63
C VAL A 30 -23.26 11.34 -11.01
N SER A 31 -21.99 10.98 -11.25
CA SER A 31 -20.83 11.69 -10.72
C SER A 31 -19.88 12.04 -11.85
N ASP A 32 -19.33 13.26 -11.83
CA ASP A 32 -18.32 13.69 -12.80
C ASP A 32 -16.94 13.59 -12.15
N CYS A 33 -16.05 12.78 -12.74
CA CYS A 33 -14.72 12.53 -12.21
C CYS A 33 -13.72 13.62 -12.61
N HIS A 34 -14.08 14.60 -13.45
CA HIS A 34 -13.10 15.56 -13.93
C HIS A 34 -12.41 16.30 -12.77
N SER A 35 -11.11 16.05 -12.59
CA SER A 35 -10.33 16.50 -11.42
C SER A 35 -10.32 18.02 -11.19
N ARG A 36 -10.52 18.84 -12.23
CA ARG A 36 -10.70 20.30 -12.08
C ARG A 36 -11.91 20.70 -11.22
N LEU A 37 -12.93 19.86 -11.06
CA LEU A 37 -14.14 20.23 -10.32
C LEU A 37 -13.86 20.36 -8.82
N ARG A 38 -13.38 19.27 -8.21
CA ARG A 38 -13.18 19.17 -6.75
C ARG A 38 -11.76 18.73 -6.36
N GLY A 39 -10.85 18.67 -7.33
CA GLY A 39 -9.46 18.29 -7.11
C GLY A 39 -9.32 16.79 -6.99
N ILE A 40 -9.18 16.34 -5.75
CA ILE A 40 -9.10 14.93 -5.37
C ILE A 40 -10.48 14.31 -5.19
N TYR A 41 -10.63 13.04 -5.53
CA TYR A 41 -11.88 12.29 -5.39
C TYR A 41 -13.08 13.02 -6.01
N SER A 42 -12.92 13.71 -7.13
CA SER A 42 -14.01 14.55 -7.68
C SER A 42 -15.29 13.74 -7.95
N GLY A 43 -15.14 12.55 -8.52
CA GLY A 43 -16.24 11.62 -8.75
C GLY A 43 -16.74 10.97 -7.45
N THR A 44 -15.84 10.45 -6.62
CA THR A 44 -16.20 9.74 -5.38
C THR A 44 -16.87 10.67 -4.37
N ASN A 45 -16.35 11.88 -4.19
CA ASN A 45 -16.96 12.93 -3.38
C ASN A 45 -18.37 13.25 -3.88
N THR A 46 -18.54 13.46 -5.19
CA THR A 46 -19.84 13.78 -5.80
C THR A 46 -20.85 12.64 -5.62
N LEU A 47 -20.41 11.39 -5.68
CA LEU A 47 -21.25 10.22 -5.37
C LEU A 47 -21.72 10.26 -3.92
N LEU A 48 -20.79 10.45 -2.97
CA LEU A 48 -21.10 10.43 -1.54
C LEU A 48 -22.05 11.57 -1.14
N LEU A 49 -21.87 12.77 -1.72
CA LEU A 49 -22.77 13.90 -1.49
C LEU A 49 -24.22 13.61 -1.90
N GLN A 50 -24.44 12.73 -2.89
CA GLN A 50 -25.77 12.30 -3.30
C GLN A 50 -26.27 11.11 -2.48
N LEU A 51 -25.43 10.11 -2.26
CA LEU A 51 -25.83 8.84 -1.65
C LEU A 51 -26.00 8.94 -0.14
N VAL A 52 -25.05 9.56 0.56
CA VAL A 52 -24.98 9.53 2.03
C VAL A 52 -26.23 10.12 2.69
N PRO A 53 -26.80 11.27 2.22
CA PRO A 53 -28.06 11.76 2.76
C PRO A 53 -29.20 10.74 2.67
N ILE A 54 -29.32 10.03 1.53
CA ILE A 54 -30.35 9.02 1.30
C ILE A 54 -30.15 7.81 2.23
N VAL A 55 -28.91 7.37 2.40
CA VAL A 55 -28.57 6.24 3.29
C VAL A 55 -28.78 6.62 4.75
N TYR A 56 -28.36 7.82 5.16
CA TYR A 56 -28.48 8.31 6.54
C TYR A 56 -29.94 8.35 7.02
N GLU A 57 -30.86 8.74 6.15
CA GLU A 57 -32.30 8.70 6.45
C GLU A 57 -32.84 7.28 6.68
N LYS A 58 -32.21 6.26 6.09
CA LYS A 58 -32.66 4.86 6.13
C LYS A 58 -31.94 4.02 7.18
N ASP A 59 -30.64 4.23 7.32
CA ASP A 59 -29.73 3.52 8.21
C ASP A 59 -28.58 4.46 8.64
N PRO A 60 -28.80 5.28 9.68
CA PRO A 60 -27.76 6.18 10.17
C PRO A 60 -26.59 5.41 10.79
N GLU A 61 -26.80 4.26 11.40
CA GLU A 61 -25.72 3.47 12.01
C GLU A 61 -24.70 2.99 10.96
N LEU A 62 -25.17 2.61 9.77
CA LEU A 62 -24.29 2.27 8.65
C LEU A 62 -23.40 3.45 8.26
N VAL A 63 -23.94 4.66 8.19
CA VAL A 63 -23.15 5.87 7.88
C VAL A 63 -22.16 6.19 9.00
N HIS A 64 -22.57 6.08 10.26
CA HIS A 64 -21.67 6.33 11.40
C HIS A 64 -20.51 5.31 11.44
N THR A 65 -20.78 4.05 11.09
CA THR A 65 -19.76 2.99 11.03
C THR A 65 -18.67 3.27 10.00
N HIS A 66 -19.00 4.00 8.93
CA HIS A 66 -18.08 4.37 7.84
C HIS A 66 -17.80 5.89 7.79
N ALA A 67 -18.05 6.59 8.90
CA ALA A 67 -17.99 8.05 8.94
C ALA A 67 -16.58 8.58 8.63
N THR A 68 -15.54 7.87 9.06
CA THR A 68 -14.14 8.23 8.80
C THR A 68 -13.92 8.32 7.29
N GLU A 69 -14.12 7.24 6.57
CA GLU A 69 -13.82 7.17 5.14
C GLU A 69 -14.71 8.14 4.33
N ILE A 70 -15.97 8.26 4.72
CA ILE A 70 -16.91 9.21 4.11
C ILE A 70 -16.43 10.64 4.30
N LEU A 71 -16.04 11.04 5.50
CA LEU A 71 -15.65 12.43 5.79
C LEU A 71 -14.25 12.79 5.29
N TYR A 72 -13.35 11.82 5.12
CA TYR A 72 -12.05 12.05 4.46
C TYR A 72 -12.19 12.36 2.96
N VAL A 73 -13.21 11.81 2.31
CA VAL A 73 -13.47 12.01 0.88
C VAL A 73 -14.50 13.12 0.63
N ALA A 74 -15.50 13.25 1.50
CA ALA A 74 -16.55 14.28 1.44
C ALA A 74 -16.73 15.02 2.77
N PRO A 75 -15.79 15.91 3.14
CA PRO A 75 -15.86 16.69 4.37
C PRO A 75 -17.13 17.55 4.49
N GLU A 76 -17.78 17.90 3.38
CA GLU A 76 -19.04 18.66 3.38
C GLU A 76 -20.19 17.94 4.10
N LEU A 77 -20.10 16.61 4.24
CA LEU A 77 -21.09 15.80 4.96
C LEU A 77 -20.94 15.87 6.48
N ASN A 78 -19.92 16.57 7.01
CA ASN A 78 -19.69 16.66 8.45
C ASN A 78 -20.89 17.25 9.20
N GLY A 79 -21.56 18.24 8.60
CA GLY A 79 -22.77 18.83 9.18
C GLY A 79 -23.95 17.86 9.28
N LEU A 80 -24.00 16.83 8.45
CA LEU A 80 -25.01 15.78 8.47
C LEU A 80 -24.66 14.65 9.45
N ILE A 81 -23.41 14.16 9.39
CA ILE A 81 -23.00 12.94 10.11
C ILE A 81 -22.79 13.21 11.60
N ALA A 82 -22.14 14.33 11.97
CA ALA A 82 -22.03 14.97 13.29
C ALA A 82 -20.62 15.56 13.54
N ALA A 83 -20.59 16.76 14.14
CA ALA A 83 -19.41 17.58 14.40
C ALA A 83 -18.36 17.00 15.39
N ASP A 84 -18.67 15.91 16.09
CA ASP A 84 -17.77 15.30 17.09
C ASP A 84 -17.00 14.06 16.56
N VAL A 85 -17.46 13.42 15.48
CA VAL A 85 -16.76 12.28 14.85
C VAL A 85 -15.59 12.77 14.01
N PHE A 86 -15.79 13.91 13.34
CA PHE A 86 -14.71 14.70 12.74
C PHE A 86 -14.54 15.98 13.55
N ARG A 87 -13.95 15.85 14.74
CA ARG A 87 -13.08 16.94 15.15
C ARG A 87 -11.91 16.89 14.18
N PRO A 88 -11.66 17.92 13.35
CA PRO A 88 -10.28 18.13 12.97
C PRO A 88 -9.57 18.19 14.31
N ILE A 89 -8.80 17.13 14.59
CA ILE A 89 -7.70 17.19 15.52
C ILE A 89 -7.13 18.61 15.34
N PRO A 90 -7.08 19.48 16.37
CA PRO A 90 -6.73 20.89 16.19
C PRO A 90 -5.55 21.00 15.22
N ALA A 91 -5.49 21.96 14.29
CA ALA A 91 -4.46 21.97 13.24
C ALA A 91 -3.03 21.76 13.81
N GLU A 92 -2.79 22.28 15.02
CA GLU A 92 -1.60 22.08 15.86
C GLU A 92 -1.31 20.60 16.21
N VAL A 93 -2.36 19.82 16.46
CA VAL A 93 -2.39 18.42 16.89
C VAL A 93 -2.47 17.48 15.67
N TYR A 94 -3.12 17.89 14.56
CA TYR A 94 -3.26 17.12 13.32
C TYR A 94 -1.95 17.05 12.54
N GLN A 95 -1.22 18.16 12.43
CA GLN A 95 0.03 18.19 11.68
C GLN A 95 1.11 17.28 12.26
N GLU A 96 1.19 17.14 13.59
CA GLU A 96 2.17 16.25 14.21
C GLU A 96 1.67 14.80 14.39
N HIS A 97 0.37 14.58 14.64
CA HIS A 97 -0.23 13.24 14.64
C HIS A 97 -0.23 12.60 13.25
N GLN A 98 -0.54 13.38 12.20
CA GLN A 98 -0.37 12.93 10.82
C GLN A 98 1.11 12.80 10.46
N ARG A 99 2.06 13.60 10.97
CA ARG A 99 3.49 13.33 10.73
C ARG A 99 4.00 12.05 11.42
N PHE A 100 3.41 11.66 12.55
CA PHE A 100 3.64 10.37 13.20
C PHE A 100 3.12 9.21 12.32
N LEU A 101 1.89 9.30 11.82
CA LEU A 101 1.25 8.28 10.97
C LEU A 101 1.73 8.28 9.50
N ALA A 102 2.00 9.44 8.92
CA ALA A 102 2.41 9.64 7.52
C ALA A 102 3.83 9.15 7.24
N ARG A 103 4.65 8.99 8.28
CA ARG A 103 5.98 8.37 8.17
C ARG A 103 5.94 6.84 8.14
N ALA A 104 4.79 6.24 8.43
CA ALA A 104 4.59 4.80 8.44
C ALA A 104 3.57 4.32 7.37
N TYR A 105 2.50 5.08 7.03
CA TYR A 105 1.38 4.54 6.23
C TYR A 105 0.85 5.41 5.08
N SER A 106 1.59 6.43 4.66
CA SER A 106 1.03 7.47 3.79
C SER A 106 0.64 7.02 2.37
N THR A 107 1.24 5.98 1.80
CA THR A 107 0.80 5.40 0.52
C THR A 107 -0.35 4.40 0.66
N VAL A 108 -0.52 3.81 1.85
CA VAL A 108 -1.54 2.78 2.13
C VAL A 108 -2.88 3.40 2.52
N ARG A 109 -2.86 4.60 3.11
CA ARG A 109 -4.09 5.26 3.57
C ARG A 109 -5.13 5.50 2.46
N PRO A 110 -4.79 6.03 1.27
CA PRO A 110 -5.77 6.17 0.20
C PRO A 110 -6.40 4.82 -0.20
N LEU A 111 -5.62 3.75 -0.22
CA LEU A 111 -6.11 2.39 -0.47
C LEU A 111 -7.09 1.94 0.63
N LEU A 112 -6.77 2.16 1.91
CA LEU A 112 -7.67 1.84 3.03
C LEU A 112 -9.00 2.60 2.92
N LEU A 113 -8.95 3.89 2.59
CA LEU A 113 -10.15 4.70 2.36
C LEU A 113 -10.98 4.15 1.20
N ALA A 114 -10.34 3.79 0.08
CA ALA A 114 -11.03 3.21 -1.07
C ALA A 114 -11.69 1.86 -0.74
N HIS A 115 -11.00 0.99 0.01
CA HIS A 115 -11.55 -0.29 0.48
C HIS A 115 -12.71 -0.10 1.47
N GLY A 116 -12.58 0.83 2.43
CA GLY A 116 -13.62 1.18 3.39
C GLY A 116 -14.88 1.73 2.71
N LEU A 117 -14.73 2.65 1.76
CA LEU A 117 -15.83 3.17 0.94
C LEU A 117 -16.46 2.09 0.06
N THR A 118 -15.66 1.17 -0.47
CA THR A 118 -16.17 0.02 -1.23
C THR A 118 -17.01 -0.88 -0.34
N ASN A 119 -16.58 -1.14 0.90
CA ASN A 119 -17.36 -1.90 1.87
C ASN A 119 -18.66 -1.18 2.27
N PHE A 120 -18.62 0.15 2.44
CA PHE A 120 -19.82 0.97 2.64
C PHE A 120 -20.81 0.80 1.48
N LEU A 121 -20.34 0.89 0.22
CA LEU A 121 -21.19 0.72 -0.96
C LEU A 121 -21.76 -0.71 -1.10
N LYS A 122 -20.99 -1.75 -0.75
CA LYS A 122 -21.51 -3.13 -0.69
C LYS A 122 -22.66 -3.26 0.31
N LYS A 123 -22.51 -2.66 1.49
CA LYS A 123 -23.58 -2.65 2.51
C LYS A 123 -24.79 -1.83 2.05
N CYS A 124 -24.57 -0.69 1.39
CA CYS A 124 -25.67 0.09 0.77
C CYS A 124 -26.42 -0.74 -0.27
N ALA A 125 -25.71 -1.46 -1.14
CA ALA A 125 -26.30 -2.32 -2.17
C ALA A 125 -27.13 -3.48 -1.57
N ALA A 126 -26.80 -3.91 -0.36
CA ALA A 126 -27.53 -4.95 0.36
C ALA A 126 -28.77 -4.42 1.10
N LEU A 127 -28.96 -3.10 1.23
CA LEU A 127 -30.14 -2.52 1.88
C LEU A 127 -31.37 -2.62 0.96
N PRO A 128 -32.39 -3.43 1.32
CA PRO A 128 -33.57 -3.60 0.46
C PRO A 128 -34.34 -2.29 0.22
N SER A 129 -34.21 -1.34 1.14
CA SER A 129 -34.89 -0.03 1.12
C SER A 129 -34.33 0.94 0.07
N LEU A 130 -33.17 0.65 -0.52
CA LEU A 130 -32.57 1.43 -1.60
C LEU A 130 -32.90 0.88 -2.99
N GLY A 131 -33.31 -0.39 -3.08
CA GLY A 131 -33.46 -1.08 -4.35
C GLY A 131 -32.10 -1.25 -5.06
N HIS A 132 -32.15 -1.48 -6.37
CA HIS A 132 -30.94 -1.60 -7.18
C HIS A 132 -30.27 -0.23 -7.35
N LEU A 133 -28.98 -0.14 -7.02
CA LEU A 133 -28.19 1.08 -7.14
C LEU A 133 -27.41 1.10 -8.46
N ASN A 134 -27.49 2.21 -9.19
CA ASN A 134 -26.66 2.45 -10.35
C ASN A 134 -25.75 3.66 -10.10
N CYS A 135 -24.44 3.45 -10.09
CA CYS A 135 -23.44 4.50 -9.91
C CYS A 135 -22.75 4.76 -11.24
N TYR A 136 -23.08 5.88 -11.90
CA TYR A 136 -22.46 6.29 -13.16
C TYR A 136 -21.39 7.35 -12.90
N PHE A 137 -20.16 7.06 -13.29
CA PHE A 137 -19.03 7.97 -13.25
C PHE A 137 -18.68 8.41 -14.65
N GLU A 138 -18.66 9.71 -14.87
CA GLU A 138 -18.39 10.35 -16.14
C GLU A 138 -16.99 10.96 -16.15
N ASN A 139 -16.40 11.15 -17.34
CA ASN A 139 -15.07 11.74 -17.50
C ASN A 139 -13.96 11.00 -16.74
N VAL A 140 -14.02 9.66 -16.72
CA VAL A 140 -13.06 8.80 -15.99
C VAL A 140 -11.62 8.99 -16.50
N HIS A 141 -11.42 9.31 -17.78
CA HIS A 141 -10.11 9.68 -18.34
C HIS A 141 -9.48 10.92 -17.65
N ALA A 142 -10.31 11.89 -17.25
CA ALA A 142 -9.90 13.12 -16.57
C ALA A 142 -9.90 13.02 -15.03
N ALA A 143 -10.18 11.83 -14.48
CA ALA A 143 -10.14 11.54 -13.05
C ALA A 143 -8.76 11.76 -12.45
N ASP A 144 -8.70 12.16 -11.18
CA ASP A 144 -7.44 12.13 -10.44
C ASP A 144 -7.10 10.69 -10.01
N GLU A 145 -5.86 10.46 -9.57
CA GLU A 145 -5.37 9.13 -9.23
C GLU A 145 -6.19 8.43 -8.14
N LEU A 146 -6.72 9.19 -7.17
CA LEU A 146 -7.47 8.65 -6.06
C LEU A 146 -8.85 8.14 -6.49
N ASP A 147 -9.55 8.88 -7.36
CA ASP A 147 -10.76 8.39 -8.02
C ASP A 147 -10.46 7.13 -8.84
N ARG A 148 -9.40 7.12 -9.65
CA ARG A 148 -9.06 5.96 -10.50
C ARG A 148 -8.80 4.71 -9.66
N GLN A 149 -8.04 4.85 -8.58
CA GLN A 149 -7.77 3.76 -7.64
C GLN A 149 -9.07 3.24 -7.00
N PHE A 150 -9.92 4.14 -6.51
CA PHE A 150 -11.23 3.78 -5.96
C PHE A 150 -12.10 3.05 -6.98
N LEU A 151 -12.19 3.55 -8.21
CA LEU A 151 -13.01 2.94 -9.27
C LEU A 151 -12.51 1.53 -9.65
N ALA A 152 -11.19 1.34 -9.72
CA ALA A 152 -10.59 0.02 -9.97
C ALA A 152 -10.93 -0.99 -8.87
N ILE A 153 -10.86 -0.56 -7.60
CA ILE A 153 -11.23 -1.39 -6.43
C ILE A 153 -12.74 -1.68 -6.45
N LEU A 154 -13.55 -0.68 -6.77
CA LEU A 154 -15.01 -0.77 -6.74
C LEU A 154 -15.53 -1.82 -7.72
N VAL A 155 -15.11 -1.75 -9.00
CA VAL A 155 -15.56 -2.72 -10.02
C VAL A 155 -15.06 -4.14 -9.77
N ARG A 156 -13.94 -4.29 -9.05
CA ARG A 156 -13.39 -5.60 -8.69
C ARG A 156 -14.18 -6.26 -7.55
N ARG A 157 -14.58 -5.48 -6.54
CA ARG A 157 -15.07 -6.01 -5.25
C ARG A 157 -16.60 -5.98 -5.08
N VAL A 158 -17.32 -5.25 -5.93
CA VAL A 158 -18.78 -5.13 -5.86
C VAL A 158 -19.44 -6.11 -6.83
N ASP A 159 -20.51 -6.78 -6.37
CA ASP A 159 -21.32 -7.62 -7.23
C ASP A 159 -22.29 -6.76 -8.06
N PRO A 160 -22.24 -6.81 -9.41
CA PRO A 160 -23.14 -6.04 -10.26
C PRO A 160 -24.63 -6.39 -10.07
N ALA A 161 -24.97 -7.51 -9.42
CA ALA A 161 -26.35 -7.89 -9.11
C ALA A 161 -27.03 -6.97 -8.07
N GLY A 162 -26.27 -6.35 -7.16
CA GLY A 162 -26.80 -5.41 -6.16
C GLY A 162 -26.50 -3.94 -6.47
N LEU A 163 -25.35 -3.67 -7.11
CA LEU A 163 -24.94 -2.31 -7.50
C LEU A 163 -24.21 -2.35 -8.82
N THR A 164 -24.74 -1.66 -9.84
CA THR A 164 -24.10 -1.56 -11.15
C THR A 164 -23.29 -0.26 -11.27
N VAL A 165 -21.99 -0.42 -11.49
CA VAL A 165 -21.08 0.69 -11.82
C VAL A 165 -21.03 0.89 -13.34
N GLY A 166 -21.23 2.13 -13.79
CA GLY A 166 -21.00 2.57 -15.16
C GLY A 166 -19.88 3.59 -15.22
N LEU A 167 -18.97 3.47 -16.20
CA LEU A 167 -17.77 4.28 -16.31
C LEU A 167 -17.68 4.88 -17.72
N GLY A 168 -17.99 6.17 -17.84
CA GLY A 168 -17.87 6.97 -19.06
C GLY A 168 -16.45 7.47 -19.29
N THR A 169 -15.85 7.09 -20.42
CA THR A 169 -14.50 7.51 -20.81
C THR A 169 -14.40 7.80 -22.31
N THR A 170 -13.38 8.56 -22.71
CA THR A 170 -13.01 8.71 -24.13
C THR A 170 -12.14 7.54 -24.57
N ASP A 171 -11.74 7.54 -25.85
CA ASP A 171 -10.73 6.61 -26.40
C ASP A 171 -9.29 6.93 -25.94
N GLU A 172 -9.12 7.94 -25.07
CA GLU A 172 -7.83 8.22 -24.47
C GLU A 172 -7.34 7.04 -23.63
N PRO A 173 -6.03 6.74 -23.68
CA PRO A 173 -5.46 5.66 -22.88
C PRO A 173 -5.62 5.95 -21.40
N LEU A 174 -6.19 5.00 -20.67
CA LEU A 174 -6.30 5.03 -19.21
C LEU A 174 -5.01 4.50 -18.57
N PRO A 175 -4.67 4.93 -17.34
CA PRO A 175 -3.57 4.34 -16.57
C PRO A 175 -3.75 2.83 -16.40
N GLU A 176 -2.63 2.11 -16.38
CA GLU A 176 -2.57 0.63 -16.45
C GLU A 176 -3.44 -0.06 -15.39
N VAL A 177 -3.38 0.39 -14.14
CA VAL A 177 -4.14 -0.19 -13.02
C VAL A 177 -5.65 -0.12 -13.28
N LEU A 178 -6.14 1.05 -13.68
CA LEU A 178 -7.55 1.23 -13.99
C LEU A 178 -7.92 0.48 -15.26
N ALA A 179 -7.14 0.59 -16.33
CA ALA A 179 -7.38 -0.10 -17.60
C ALA A 179 -7.53 -1.61 -17.41
N THR A 180 -6.60 -2.23 -16.68
CA THR A 180 -6.61 -3.66 -16.36
C THR A 180 -7.85 -4.06 -15.58
N ALA A 181 -8.25 -3.26 -14.57
CA ALA A 181 -9.47 -3.50 -13.83
C ALA A 181 -10.71 -3.40 -14.73
N LEU A 182 -10.78 -2.41 -15.62
CA LEU A 182 -11.93 -2.25 -16.49
C LEU A 182 -12.03 -3.39 -17.50
N ASP A 183 -10.93 -3.79 -18.12
CA ASP A 183 -10.92 -4.86 -19.11
C ASP A 183 -11.34 -6.21 -18.51
N ARG A 184 -11.03 -6.44 -17.23
CA ARG A 184 -11.38 -7.68 -16.54
C ARG A 184 -12.79 -7.69 -15.94
N TYR A 185 -13.24 -6.57 -15.37
CA TYR A 185 -14.45 -6.52 -14.53
C TYR A 185 -15.61 -5.75 -15.14
N THR A 186 -15.45 -5.19 -16.34
CA THR A 186 -16.52 -4.46 -17.03
C THR A 186 -16.81 -5.02 -18.41
N ARG A 187 -18.04 -4.79 -18.87
CA ARG A 187 -18.44 -5.05 -20.25
C ARG A 187 -18.33 -3.74 -21.06
N PRO A 188 -17.64 -3.76 -22.22
CA PRO A 188 -17.53 -2.58 -23.05
C PRO A 188 -18.86 -2.24 -23.74
N VAL A 189 -19.13 -0.94 -23.87
CA VAL A 189 -20.28 -0.34 -24.57
C VAL A 189 -19.75 0.85 -25.37
N SER A 190 -19.97 0.86 -26.69
CA SER A 190 -19.60 1.99 -27.54
C SER A 190 -20.75 2.98 -27.63
N ALA A 191 -20.47 4.25 -27.34
CA ALA A 191 -21.42 5.34 -27.52
C ALA A 191 -21.19 5.99 -28.90
N ALA A 192 -22.17 5.83 -29.79
CA ALA A 192 -22.09 6.37 -31.13
C ALA A 192 -21.96 7.91 -31.11
N PRO A 193 -21.08 8.51 -31.93
CA PRO A 193 -20.97 9.95 -32.02
C PRO A 193 -22.28 10.57 -32.51
N LEU A 194 -22.65 11.71 -31.94
CA LEU A 194 -23.71 12.54 -32.48
C LEU A 194 -23.14 13.22 -33.75
N LYS A 195 -24.02 13.68 -34.66
CA LYS A 195 -23.57 14.30 -35.91
C LYS A 195 -22.52 15.39 -35.64
N GLU A 196 -21.32 15.23 -36.20
CA GLU A 196 -20.24 16.22 -36.10
C GLU A 196 -20.71 17.58 -36.65
N GLN A 197 -20.55 18.62 -35.85
CA GLN A 197 -20.79 20.01 -36.24
C GLN A 197 -19.49 20.64 -36.76
N ASP A 198 -19.56 21.34 -37.89
CA ASP A 198 -18.45 22.14 -38.40
C ASP A 198 -18.24 23.36 -37.49
N THR A 199 -17.41 23.15 -36.47
CA THR A 199 -17.22 24.09 -35.35
C THR A 199 -16.69 25.44 -35.84
N GLY A 200 -15.78 25.46 -36.83
CA GLY A 200 -15.22 26.70 -37.36
C GLY A 200 -16.25 27.51 -38.15
N HIS A 201 -17.05 26.85 -38.96
CA HIS A 201 -18.11 27.50 -39.73
C HIS A 201 -19.25 28.01 -38.87
N GLU A 202 -19.65 27.25 -37.85
CA GLU A 202 -20.68 27.65 -36.90
C GLU A 202 -20.23 28.82 -36.02
N LEU A 203 -18.98 28.81 -35.54
CA LEU A 203 -18.40 29.90 -34.75
C LEU A 203 -18.32 31.21 -35.55
N ALA A 204 -17.95 31.14 -36.83
CA ALA A 204 -17.86 32.29 -37.72
C ALA A 204 -19.24 32.93 -37.99
N ARG A 205 -20.30 32.11 -38.08
CA ARG A 205 -21.68 32.56 -38.31
C ARG A 205 -22.39 33.03 -37.06
N ALA A 206 -21.92 32.64 -35.89
CA ALA A 206 -22.52 33.03 -34.62
C ALA A 206 -22.44 34.54 -34.36
N SER A 207 -23.44 35.08 -33.66
CA SER A 207 -23.38 36.47 -33.17
C SER A 207 -22.32 36.61 -32.07
N ALA A 208 -21.83 37.83 -31.83
CA ALA A 208 -20.92 38.09 -30.71
C ALA A 208 -21.55 37.68 -29.36
N ALA A 209 -22.85 37.91 -29.17
CA ALA A 209 -23.57 37.51 -27.96
C ALA A 209 -23.61 35.99 -27.78
N LEU A 210 -23.79 35.23 -28.86
CA LEU A 210 -23.81 33.77 -28.83
C LEU A 210 -22.42 33.20 -28.55
N ARG A 211 -21.37 33.73 -29.20
CA ARG A 211 -19.97 33.36 -28.89
C ARG A 211 -19.63 33.61 -27.42
N ALA A 212 -20.00 34.78 -26.90
CA ALA A 212 -19.81 35.10 -25.49
C ALA A 212 -20.65 34.22 -24.55
N ALA A 213 -21.80 33.69 -25.00
CA ALA A 213 -22.58 32.72 -24.22
C ALA A 213 -21.89 31.35 -24.19
N TRP A 214 -21.40 30.85 -25.33
CA TRP A 214 -20.62 29.61 -25.41
C TRP A 214 -19.32 29.66 -24.60
N ALA A 215 -18.57 30.76 -24.71
CA ALA A 215 -17.35 30.95 -23.93
C ALA A 215 -17.63 30.97 -22.42
N ARG A 216 -18.76 31.58 -22.00
CA ARG A 216 -19.19 31.54 -20.59
C ARG A 216 -19.67 30.18 -20.16
N ALA A 217 -20.34 29.41 -21.02
CA ALA A 217 -20.72 28.03 -20.73
C ALA A 217 -19.49 27.15 -20.44
N PHE A 218 -18.41 27.33 -21.20
CA PHE A 218 -17.13 26.69 -20.90
C PHE A 218 -16.60 27.06 -19.51
N VAL A 219 -16.59 28.36 -19.15
CA VAL A 219 -16.16 28.81 -17.81
C VAL A 219 -17.10 28.30 -16.71
N ASP A 220 -18.43 28.26 -16.96
CA ASP A 220 -19.44 27.79 -16.01
C ASP A 220 -19.43 26.27 -15.81
N SER A 221 -18.86 25.52 -16.77
CA SER A 221 -18.51 24.11 -16.63
C SER A 221 -17.21 23.89 -15.85
N ASP A 222 -16.62 24.94 -15.28
CA ASP A 222 -15.31 24.93 -14.63
C ASP A 222 -14.18 24.44 -15.58
N GLY A 223 -14.35 24.76 -16.87
CA GLY A 223 -13.47 24.38 -17.96
C GLY A 223 -13.57 22.90 -18.36
N THR A 224 -14.57 22.16 -17.91
CA THR A 224 -14.68 20.70 -18.15
C THR A 224 -15.55 20.33 -19.35
N SER A 225 -16.24 21.30 -19.95
CA SER A 225 -17.08 21.09 -21.13
C SER A 225 -16.29 20.50 -22.29
N ASP A 226 -16.84 19.42 -22.86
CA ASP A 226 -16.33 18.76 -24.06
C ASP A 226 -17.13 19.14 -25.32
N VAL A 227 -17.94 20.20 -25.24
CA VAL A 227 -18.66 20.78 -26.39
C VAL A 227 -17.69 21.64 -27.21
N PRO A 228 -17.36 21.26 -28.47
CA PRO A 228 -16.31 21.92 -29.25
C PRO A 228 -16.53 23.43 -29.45
N LEU A 229 -17.79 23.86 -29.62
CA LEU A 229 -18.15 25.26 -29.79
C LEU A 229 -17.87 26.11 -28.55
N GLU A 230 -18.03 25.54 -27.35
CA GLU A 230 -17.80 26.25 -26.09
C GLU A 230 -16.32 26.54 -25.89
N LEU A 231 -15.47 25.52 -26.09
CA LEU A 231 -14.02 25.66 -26.03
C LEU A 231 -13.50 26.63 -27.11
N ALA A 232 -13.92 26.44 -28.37
CA ALA A 232 -13.47 27.30 -29.47
C ALA A 232 -13.89 28.77 -29.28
N ALA A 233 -15.10 29.02 -28.74
CA ALA A 233 -15.54 30.36 -28.42
C ALA A 233 -14.76 30.97 -27.25
N TYR A 234 -14.41 30.17 -26.24
CA TYR A 234 -13.54 30.60 -25.13
C TYR A 234 -12.15 30.97 -25.62
N GLU A 235 -11.50 30.11 -26.42
CA GLU A 235 -10.16 30.36 -26.95
C GLU A 235 -10.09 31.60 -27.86
N ALA A 236 -11.17 31.87 -28.59
CA ALA A 236 -11.30 33.06 -29.44
C ALA A 236 -11.63 34.36 -28.68
N ALA A 237 -11.95 34.28 -27.38
CA ALA A 237 -12.29 35.45 -26.57
C ALA A 237 -11.04 36.23 -26.10
N GLU A 238 -11.19 37.54 -25.92
CA GLU A 238 -10.10 38.41 -25.46
C GLU A 238 -9.61 37.99 -24.06
N ALA A 239 -8.30 38.10 -23.82
CA ALA A 239 -7.69 37.66 -22.57
C ALA A 239 -8.30 38.34 -21.33
N ASP A 240 -8.58 39.65 -21.43
CA ASP A 240 -9.19 40.40 -20.33
C ASP A 240 -10.63 39.94 -20.03
N GLU A 241 -11.41 39.61 -21.06
CA GLU A 241 -12.77 39.08 -20.88
C GLU A 241 -12.75 37.71 -20.20
N ARG A 242 -11.85 36.83 -20.63
CA ARG A 242 -11.65 35.52 -20.00
C ARG A 242 -11.29 35.67 -18.53
N GLN A 243 -10.29 36.49 -18.21
CA GLN A 243 -9.86 36.71 -16.83
C GLN A 243 -11.01 37.24 -15.95
N GLN A 244 -11.83 38.17 -16.45
CA GLN A 244 -13.01 38.65 -15.72
C GLN A 244 -14.05 37.56 -15.47
N TRP A 245 -14.29 36.65 -16.43
CA TRP A 245 -15.21 35.53 -16.23
C TRP A 245 -14.69 34.56 -15.18
N HIS A 246 -13.39 34.24 -15.21
CA HIS A 246 -12.76 33.41 -14.20
C HIS A 246 -12.80 34.04 -12.80
N ASP A 247 -12.54 35.34 -12.66
CA ASP A 247 -12.65 36.04 -11.37
C ASP A 247 -14.07 35.95 -10.79
N ARG A 248 -15.10 36.21 -11.61
CA ARG A 248 -16.50 36.10 -11.18
C ARG A 248 -16.89 34.67 -10.81
N ARG A 249 -16.42 33.68 -11.58
CA ARG A 249 -16.69 32.27 -11.32
C ARG A 249 -16.03 31.81 -10.02
N ALA A 250 -14.77 32.18 -9.77
CA ALA A 250 -14.09 31.91 -8.50
C ALA A 250 -14.86 32.47 -7.30
N GLU A 251 -15.30 33.74 -7.37
CA GLU A 251 -16.09 34.36 -6.30
C GLU A 251 -17.43 33.65 -6.04
N LEU A 252 -18.09 33.15 -7.09
CA LEU A 252 -19.32 32.37 -6.95
C LEU A 252 -19.07 31.03 -6.24
N LEU A 253 -18.01 30.32 -6.63
CA LEU A 253 -17.64 29.04 -6.05
C LEU A 253 -17.21 29.19 -4.59
N GLU A 254 -16.42 30.20 -4.26
CA GLU A 254 -15.98 30.48 -2.88
C GLU A 254 -17.16 30.78 -1.95
N ARG A 255 -18.21 31.47 -2.45
CA ARG A 255 -19.43 31.74 -1.67
C ARG A 255 -20.22 30.48 -1.30
N ARG A 256 -20.09 29.39 -2.06
CA ARG A 256 -20.72 28.11 -1.72
C ARG A 256 -20.11 27.48 -0.48
N ASN A 257 -18.85 27.79 -0.21
CA ASN A 257 -18.09 27.27 0.93
C ASN A 257 -17.98 25.73 0.96
N ASP A 258 -18.14 25.06 -0.18
CA ASP A 258 -17.91 23.62 -0.33
C ASP A 258 -16.40 23.35 -0.28
N PHE A 259 -15.99 22.35 0.50
CA PHE A 259 -14.57 22.08 0.76
C PHE A 259 -13.83 21.62 -0.50
N GLY A 260 -14.36 20.64 -1.24
CA GLY A 260 -13.71 20.08 -2.43
C GLY A 260 -13.43 21.12 -3.53
N LEU A 261 -14.27 22.15 -3.65
CA LEU A 261 -14.06 23.23 -4.63
C LEU A 261 -12.73 23.98 -4.39
N ARG A 262 -12.25 24.02 -3.14
CA ARG A 262 -10.98 24.66 -2.76
C ARG A 262 -9.75 23.88 -3.24
N LEU A 263 -9.91 22.62 -3.64
CA LEU A 263 -8.84 21.76 -4.14
C LEU A 263 -8.85 21.63 -5.68
N GLY A 264 -9.93 22.04 -6.34
CA GLY A 264 -10.12 21.96 -7.79
C GLY A 264 -10.49 23.30 -8.42
N ALA A 265 -11.79 23.57 -8.51
CA ALA A 265 -12.31 24.63 -9.36
C ALA A 265 -11.86 26.03 -8.90
N VAL A 266 -11.82 26.29 -7.58
CA VAL A 266 -11.41 27.60 -7.06
C VAL A 266 -9.96 27.94 -7.43
N PRO A 267 -8.94 27.10 -7.12
CA PRO A 267 -7.58 27.33 -7.59
C PRO A 267 -7.47 27.46 -9.11
N TYR A 268 -8.19 26.63 -9.87
CA TYR A 268 -8.22 26.71 -11.34
C TYR A 268 -8.69 28.10 -11.82
N HIS A 269 -9.84 28.59 -11.33
CA HIS A 269 -10.33 29.90 -11.75
C HIS A 269 -9.46 31.05 -11.25
N ARG A 270 -8.94 30.99 -10.01
CA ARG A 270 -8.03 32.04 -9.50
C ARG A 270 -6.72 32.11 -10.28
N ALA A 271 -6.23 30.99 -10.80
CA ALA A 271 -5.03 30.94 -11.65
C ALA A 271 -5.25 31.51 -13.07
N HIS A 272 -6.48 31.51 -13.56
CA HIS A 272 -6.86 32.07 -14.87
C HIS A 272 -7.45 33.48 -14.77
N GLY A 273 -7.61 34.00 -13.55
CA GLY A 273 -8.10 35.35 -13.26
C GLY A 273 -7.02 36.42 -13.37
N ARG A 274 -7.37 37.68 -13.06
CA ARG A 274 -6.44 38.82 -13.16
C ARG A 274 -5.33 38.81 -12.10
N SER A 275 -5.55 38.11 -11.00
CA SER A 275 -4.64 38.05 -9.84
C SER A 275 -4.00 36.68 -9.66
N ALA A 276 -3.62 36.03 -10.77
CA ALA A 276 -3.06 34.68 -10.75
C ALA A 276 -1.81 34.54 -9.85
N ALA A 277 -0.85 35.46 -9.95
CA ALA A 277 0.40 35.40 -9.18
C ALA A 277 0.24 35.65 -7.66
N THR A 278 -0.93 36.12 -7.22
CA THR A 278 -1.22 36.38 -5.80
C THR A 278 -2.34 35.48 -5.30
N LEU A 279 -3.58 35.69 -5.75
CA LEU A 279 -4.74 34.91 -5.32
C LEU A 279 -4.73 33.48 -5.87
N GLY A 280 -4.27 33.28 -7.11
CA GLY A 280 -4.10 31.95 -7.69
C GLY A 280 -3.03 31.14 -6.97
N ALA A 281 -1.86 31.75 -6.78
CA ALA A 281 -0.76 31.15 -6.02
C ALA A 281 -1.20 30.78 -4.59
N ALA A 282 -1.85 31.70 -3.86
CA ALA A 282 -2.33 31.45 -2.50
C ALA A 282 -3.37 30.31 -2.45
N ALA A 283 -4.28 30.23 -3.43
CA ALA A 283 -5.25 29.14 -3.51
C ALA A 283 -4.57 27.78 -3.72
N TYR A 284 -3.55 27.70 -4.59
CA TYR A 284 -2.79 26.47 -4.78
C TYR A 284 -1.90 26.12 -3.58
N THR A 285 -1.31 27.10 -2.89
CA THR A 285 -0.57 26.85 -1.64
C THR A 285 -1.47 26.21 -0.60
N ALA A 286 -2.63 26.82 -0.32
CA ALA A 286 -3.59 26.27 0.64
C ALA A 286 -4.09 24.87 0.24
N ALA A 287 -4.33 24.64 -1.05
CA ALA A 287 -4.70 23.31 -1.55
C ALA A 287 -3.56 22.30 -1.35
N THR A 288 -2.32 22.68 -1.65
CA THR A 288 -1.12 21.83 -1.51
C THR A 288 -0.88 21.45 -0.05
N GLU A 289 -0.89 22.43 0.86
CA GLU A 289 -0.76 22.22 2.30
C GLU A 289 -1.78 21.19 2.79
N TYR A 290 -3.05 21.34 2.41
CA TYR A 290 -4.10 20.39 2.80
C TYR A 290 -3.84 18.97 2.28
N VAL A 291 -3.58 18.82 0.97
CA VAL A 291 -3.39 17.46 0.41
C VAL A 291 -2.11 16.81 0.93
N THR A 292 -1.07 17.57 1.24
CA THR A 292 0.14 17.07 1.91
C THR A 292 -0.18 16.62 3.34
N ASP A 293 -0.90 17.43 4.12
CA ASP A 293 -1.25 17.12 5.51
C ASP A 293 -2.19 15.90 5.63
N VAL A 294 -3.04 15.65 4.65
CA VAL A 294 -3.90 14.45 4.60
C VAL A 294 -3.18 13.20 4.05
N GLY A 295 -2.06 13.39 3.34
CA GLY A 295 -1.27 12.28 2.76
C GLY A 295 -1.59 11.95 1.30
N TYR A 296 -2.26 12.86 0.57
CA TYR A 296 -2.61 12.69 -0.84
C TYR A 296 -1.48 13.18 -1.76
N TYR A 297 -0.39 12.42 -1.80
CA TYR A 297 0.88 12.92 -2.32
C TYR A 297 0.98 13.13 -3.83
N GLU A 298 0.35 12.30 -4.65
CA GLU A 298 0.33 12.57 -6.10
C GLU A 298 -0.40 13.89 -6.40
N ALA A 299 -1.48 14.17 -5.66
CA ALA A 299 -2.17 15.44 -5.74
C ALA A 299 -1.30 16.58 -5.22
N ALA A 300 -0.57 16.40 -4.12
CA ALA A 300 0.34 17.40 -3.58
C ALA A 300 1.43 17.82 -4.58
N VAL A 301 2.06 16.85 -5.26
CA VAL A 301 3.05 17.16 -6.28
C VAL A 301 2.40 17.92 -7.44
N ARG A 302 1.30 17.42 -8.00
CA ARG A 302 0.61 18.06 -9.14
C ARG A 302 0.11 19.48 -8.82
N ILE A 303 -0.60 19.65 -7.70
CA ILE A 303 -1.18 20.93 -7.28
C ILE A 303 -0.07 21.93 -6.93
N GLY A 304 0.99 21.46 -6.24
CA GLY A 304 2.15 22.28 -5.94
C GLY A 304 2.86 22.78 -7.20
N ASP A 305 2.98 21.95 -8.24
CA ASP A 305 3.58 22.33 -9.54
C ASP A 305 2.77 23.44 -10.23
N LEU A 306 1.44 23.33 -10.20
CA LEU A 306 0.54 24.36 -10.73
C LEU A 306 0.70 25.69 -9.97
N GLY A 307 0.80 25.65 -8.63
CA GLY A 307 1.07 26.83 -7.81
C GLY A 307 2.42 27.47 -8.14
N ARG A 308 3.48 26.67 -8.28
CA ARG A 308 4.83 27.18 -8.58
C ARG A 308 4.93 27.85 -9.95
N ALA A 309 4.12 27.42 -10.92
CA ALA A 309 4.08 28.05 -12.23
C ALA A 309 3.54 29.49 -12.20
N LEU A 310 2.86 29.90 -11.11
CA LEU A 310 2.26 31.23 -10.97
C LEU A 310 3.16 32.26 -10.28
N VAL A 311 4.21 31.84 -9.57
CA VAL A 311 5.05 32.73 -8.75
C VAL A 311 6.44 32.93 -9.35
N ASP A 312 6.93 34.16 -9.30
CA ASP A 312 8.29 34.47 -9.74
C ASP A 312 9.33 34.12 -8.67
N ARG A 313 10.34 33.33 -9.05
CA ARG A 313 11.34 32.78 -8.11
C ARG A 313 12.20 33.87 -7.46
N ALA A 314 12.47 34.97 -8.15
CA ALA A 314 13.38 36.02 -7.67
C ALA A 314 12.69 37.01 -6.74
N THR A 315 11.40 37.25 -6.97
CA THR A 315 10.64 38.32 -6.30
C THR A 315 9.64 37.80 -5.27
N GLN A 316 9.16 36.55 -5.39
CA GLN A 316 8.22 35.91 -4.47
C GLN A 316 8.85 34.75 -3.70
N ILE A 317 10.03 35.01 -3.12
CA ILE A 317 10.88 34.06 -2.39
C ILE A 317 10.11 33.21 -1.35
N ARG A 318 9.25 33.85 -0.55
CA ARG A 318 8.52 33.17 0.53
C ARG A 318 7.49 32.19 -0.01
N ASP A 319 6.69 32.61 -0.98
CA ASP A 319 5.61 31.80 -1.56
C ASP A 319 6.21 30.65 -2.37
N HIS A 320 7.26 30.95 -3.14
CA HIS A 320 8.06 29.96 -3.85
C HIS A 320 8.64 28.91 -2.89
N ARG A 321 9.24 29.34 -1.76
CA ARG A 321 9.78 28.42 -0.74
C ARG A 321 8.72 27.52 -0.11
N SER A 322 7.54 28.07 0.22
CA SER A 322 6.46 27.27 0.84
C SER A 322 6.07 26.12 -0.06
N LEU A 323 5.78 26.43 -1.33
CA LEU A 323 5.43 25.44 -2.34
C LEU A 323 6.54 24.41 -2.64
N PHE A 324 7.80 24.68 -2.26
CA PHE A 324 8.89 23.71 -2.32
C PHE A 324 8.92 22.78 -1.11
N LEU A 325 8.74 23.33 0.09
CA LEU A 325 8.70 22.54 1.33
C LEU A 325 7.47 21.64 1.38
N ASP A 326 6.37 22.05 0.76
CA ASP A 326 5.13 21.25 0.76
C ASP A 326 5.20 20.03 -0.16
N GLN A 327 6.23 19.91 -1.01
CA GLN A 327 6.40 18.81 -1.96
C GLN A 327 7.43 17.76 -1.57
N ASP A 328 8.30 18.04 -0.61
CA ASP A 328 9.44 17.17 -0.34
C ASP A 328 9.00 15.82 0.27
N ILE A 329 8.11 15.84 1.26
CA ILE A 329 7.48 14.66 1.85
C ILE A 329 6.70 13.87 0.79
N PRO A 330 5.81 14.48 -0.01
CA PRO A 330 5.16 13.80 -1.13
C PRO A 330 6.13 13.07 -2.07
N LEU A 331 7.20 13.73 -2.53
CA LEU A 331 8.16 13.15 -3.46
C LEU A 331 8.91 11.96 -2.84
N LEU A 332 9.31 12.06 -1.56
CA LEU A 332 9.95 10.97 -0.85
C LEU A 332 9.03 9.76 -0.68
N ALA A 333 7.78 9.99 -0.29
CA ALA A 333 6.80 8.93 -0.09
C ALA A 333 6.44 8.20 -1.39
N LEU A 334 6.35 8.94 -2.51
CA LEU A 334 6.14 8.38 -3.85
C LEU A 334 7.42 7.77 -4.46
N ARG A 335 8.53 7.71 -3.70
CA ARG A 335 9.84 7.21 -4.16
C ARG A 335 10.37 7.94 -5.40
N ARG A 336 9.97 9.19 -5.63
CA ARG A 336 10.47 10.08 -6.70
C ARG A 336 11.79 10.73 -6.26
N THR A 337 12.78 9.91 -5.93
CA THR A 337 14.01 10.29 -5.23
C THR A 337 14.86 11.30 -6.00
N ASP A 338 14.87 11.23 -7.34
CA ASP A 338 15.60 12.18 -8.17
C ASP A 338 15.01 13.59 -8.16
N GLU A 339 13.69 13.68 -8.12
CA GLU A 339 12.98 14.95 -8.02
C GLU A 339 13.12 15.54 -6.62
N ALA A 340 12.97 14.73 -5.57
CA ALA A 340 13.24 15.13 -4.20
C ALA A 340 14.68 15.68 -4.03
N ARG A 341 15.68 14.97 -4.60
CA ARG A 341 17.07 15.43 -4.59
C ARG A 341 17.25 16.78 -5.28
N ARG A 342 16.57 17.00 -6.40
CA ARG A 342 16.62 18.29 -7.12
C ARG A 342 16.02 19.40 -6.28
N VAL A 343 14.86 19.16 -5.67
CA VAL A 343 14.20 20.07 -4.72
C VAL A 343 15.14 20.47 -3.58
N TYR A 344 15.78 19.52 -2.91
CA TYR A 344 16.72 19.82 -1.83
C TYR A 344 17.94 20.61 -2.30
N ARG A 345 18.48 20.32 -3.49
CA ARG A 345 19.58 21.11 -4.07
C ARG A 345 19.16 22.54 -4.40
N GLU A 346 17.97 22.74 -4.96
CA GLU A 346 17.42 24.07 -5.26
C GLU A 346 17.19 24.88 -3.98
N LEU A 347 16.55 24.29 -2.95
CA LEU A 347 16.34 24.93 -1.65
C LEU A 347 17.65 25.42 -1.03
N ARG A 348 18.70 24.59 -1.08
CA ARG A 348 20.02 24.93 -0.53
C ARG A 348 20.77 25.98 -1.33
N ALA A 349 20.57 26.01 -2.65
CA ALA A 349 21.15 27.05 -3.49
C ALA A 349 20.48 28.40 -3.28
N PHE A 350 19.19 28.39 -2.92
CA PHE A 350 18.35 29.58 -2.87
C PHE A 350 18.28 30.25 -1.50
N SER A 351 18.41 29.50 -0.40
CA SER A 351 18.29 30.04 0.97
C SER A 351 19.53 29.74 1.81
N SER A 352 20.03 30.73 2.57
CA SER A 352 21.09 30.53 3.58
C SER A 352 20.55 30.40 5.00
N GLU A 353 19.23 30.39 5.20
CA GLU A 353 18.62 30.28 6.53
C GLU A 353 18.97 28.92 7.18
N PRO A 354 19.46 28.89 8.43
CA PRO A 354 19.90 27.65 9.08
C PRO A 354 18.82 26.56 9.12
N GLY A 355 17.56 26.92 9.35
CA GLY A 355 16.44 25.96 9.36
C GLY A 355 16.19 25.31 8.00
N VAL A 356 16.24 26.09 6.91
CA VAL A 356 16.06 25.57 5.55
C VAL A 356 17.23 24.68 5.15
N GLN A 357 18.46 25.08 5.51
CA GLN A 357 19.66 24.28 5.27
C GLN A 357 19.63 22.97 6.06
N ALA A 358 19.19 23.00 7.33
CA ALA A 358 19.05 21.81 8.17
C ALA A 358 18.00 20.85 7.58
N HIS A 359 16.82 21.36 7.23
CA HIS A 359 15.75 20.57 6.61
C HIS A 359 16.20 19.87 5.32
N ALA A 360 16.85 20.61 4.42
CA ALA A 360 17.35 20.01 3.18
C ALA A 360 18.50 19.01 3.42
N ALA A 361 19.36 19.25 4.42
CA ALA A 361 20.39 18.29 4.81
C ALA A 361 19.78 16.99 5.39
N TYR A 362 18.76 17.10 6.24
CA TYR A 362 17.99 15.95 6.72
C TYR A 362 17.36 15.17 5.56
N GLY A 363 16.68 15.86 4.65
CA GLY A 363 16.07 15.26 3.46
C GLY A 363 17.08 14.50 2.59
N MET A 364 18.27 15.07 2.39
CA MET A 364 19.39 14.41 1.71
C MET A 364 19.86 13.16 2.45
N ALA A 365 19.99 13.20 3.79
CA ALA A 365 20.33 12.02 4.58
C ALA A 365 19.27 10.91 4.44
N MET A 366 17.98 11.29 4.46
CA MET A 366 16.87 10.36 4.33
C MET A 366 16.83 9.66 2.97
N LEU A 367 17.23 10.35 1.88
CA LEU A 367 17.39 9.73 0.57
C LEU A 367 18.35 8.54 0.62
N TYR A 368 19.54 8.73 1.20
CA TYR A 368 20.56 7.70 1.28
C TYR A 368 20.21 6.54 2.22
N VAL A 369 19.55 6.82 3.34
CA VAL A 369 19.26 5.78 4.35
C VAL A 369 17.95 5.02 4.11
N ARG A 370 16.91 5.67 3.55
CA ARG A 370 15.54 5.13 3.50
C ARG A 370 14.97 4.98 2.10
N TYR A 371 15.25 5.94 1.21
CA TYR A 371 14.49 6.05 -0.03
C TYR A 371 15.17 5.50 -1.27
N TYR A 372 16.50 5.56 -1.35
CA TYR A 372 17.21 4.96 -2.47
C TYR A 372 17.10 3.43 -2.50
N PRO A 373 17.11 2.85 -3.72
CA PRO A 373 17.34 1.42 -3.92
C PRO A 373 18.59 0.93 -3.20
N ALA A 374 18.63 -0.35 -2.83
CA ALA A 374 19.69 -0.92 -2.00
C ALA A 374 21.11 -0.65 -2.55
N GLU A 375 21.26 -0.72 -3.87
CA GLU A 375 22.51 -0.47 -4.61
C GLU A 375 23.00 0.99 -4.56
N GLN A 376 22.12 1.93 -4.20
CA GLN A 376 22.42 3.35 -4.08
C GLN A 376 22.47 3.84 -2.62
N ARG A 377 22.22 2.96 -1.64
CA ARG A 377 22.28 3.33 -0.23
C ARG A 377 23.73 3.55 0.20
N ASP A 378 23.97 4.68 0.85
CA ASP A 378 25.26 5.02 1.44
C ASP A 378 25.04 5.61 2.83
N TYR A 379 25.22 4.77 3.86
CA TYR A 379 24.99 5.16 5.24
C TYR A 379 26.09 6.10 5.77
N THR A 380 27.28 6.12 5.15
CA THR A 380 28.34 7.06 5.52
C THR A 380 28.00 8.46 5.03
N GLU A 381 27.56 8.57 3.77
CA GLU A 381 27.09 9.82 3.20
C GLU A 381 25.84 10.31 3.95
N ALA A 382 24.90 9.41 4.27
CA ALA A 382 23.75 9.74 5.13
C ALA A 382 24.18 10.33 6.49
N LYS A 383 25.18 9.72 7.12
CA LYS A 383 25.75 10.19 8.39
C LYS A 383 26.42 11.56 8.27
N ALA A 384 27.07 11.85 7.15
CA ALA A 384 27.65 13.17 6.90
C ALA A 384 26.55 14.25 6.78
N TRP A 385 25.49 13.97 6.02
CA TRP A 385 24.35 14.88 5.87
C TRP A 385 23.60 15.14 7.18
N ILE A 386 23.30 14.09 7.95
CA ILE A 386 22.56 14.25 9.19
C ILE A 386 23.38 14.98 10.27
N ASN A 387 24.70 14.79 10.29
CA ASN A 387 25.58 15.56 11.18
C ASN A 387 25.57 17.06 10.82
N ASN A 388 25.51 17.41 9.53
CA ASN A 388 25.36 18.80 9.11
C ASN A 388 24.00 19.37 9.57
N ALA A 389 22.92 18.61 9.40
CA ALA A 389 21.59 19.02 9.84
C ALA A 389 21.54 19.24 11.36
N LEU A 390 22.08 18.31 12.15
CA LEU A 390 22.18 18.40 13.61
C LEU A 390 23.03 19.60 14.06
N ALA A 391 24.16 19.85 13.39
CA ALA A 391 25.01 21.01 13.69
C ALA A 391 24.25 22.33 13.46
N LEU A 392 23.51 22.43 12.36
CA LEU A 392 22.69 23.61 12.03
C LEU A 392 21.53 23.78 13.02
N ALA A 393 20.80 22.71 13.34
CA ALA A 393 19.68 22.74 14.29
C ALA A 393 20.11 23.31 15.65
N ARG A 394 21.30 22.95 16.14
CA ARG A 394 21.86 23.43 17.41
C ARG A 394 22.19 24.93 17.43
N THR A 395 22.30 25.58 16.27
CA THR A 395 22.58 27.02 16.17
C THR A 395 21.32 27.90 16.23
N LEU A 396 20.12 27.31 16.18
CA LEU A 396 18.88 28.07 16.11
C LEU A 396 18.67 28.93 17.36
N PRO A 397 18.29 30.22 17.22
CA PRO A 397 18.26 31.15 18.34
C PRO A 397 17.14 30.82 19.34
N GLU A 398 15.99 30.39 18.86
CA GLU A 398 14.82 30.08 19.68
C GLU A 398 15.00 28.74 20.40
N VAL A 399 14.90 28.75 21.74
CA VAL A 399 15.24 27.59 22.59
C VAL A 399 14.32 26.40 22.35
N GLY A 400 13.01 26.64 22.26
CA GLY A 400 12.03 25.58 22.00
C GLY A 400 12.28 24.92 20.65
N LEU A 401 12.21 25.71 19.57
CA LEU A 401 12.50 25.22 18.21
C LEU A 401 13.85 24.51 18.08
N ARG A 402 14.90 25.00 18.75
CA ARG A 402 16.23 24.35 18.78
C ARG A 402 16.15 22.96 19.40
N ALA A 403 15.49 22.81 20.54
CA ALA A 403 15.36 21.52 21.20
C ALA A 403 14.54 20.54 20.34
N HIS A 404 13.41 20.99 19.80
CA HIS A 404 12.56 20.20 18.90
C HIS A 404 13.32 19.69 17.67
N LEU A 405 14.03 20.57 16.96
CA LEU A 405 14.79 20.17 15.78
C LEU A 405 16.01 19.34 16.15
N THR A 406 16.70 19.63 17.26
CA THR A 406 17.84 18.81 17.70
C THR A 406 17.40 17.36 17.98
N ALA A 407 16.30 17.16 18.71
CA ALA A 407 15.76 15.83 18.98
C ALA A 407 15.31 15.11 17.70
N PHE A 408 14.74 15.85 16.74
CA PHE A 408 14.37 15.33 15.44
C PHE A 408 15.58 14.86 14.62
N GLU A 409 16.65 15.65 14.57
CA GLU A 409 17.89 15.29 13.89
C GLU A 409 18.60 14.11 14.58
N GLN A 410 18.54 14.04 15.92
CA GLN A 410 19.04 12.89 16.68
C GLN A 410 18.30 11.59 16.33
N ASN A 411 16.98 11.64 16.14
CA ASN A 411 16.22 10.49 15.65
C ASN A 411 16.69 10.05 14.25
N GLY A 412 16.89 11.02 13.34
CA GLY A 412 17.44 10.75 12.01
C GLY A 412 18.81 10.08 12.06
N LEU A 413 19.69 10.54 12.96
CA LEU A 413 21.00 9.94 13.17
C LEU A 413 20.88 8.55 13.80
N ALA A 414 19.98 8.34 14.76
CA ALA A 414 19.72 7.02 15.34
C ALA A 414 19.31 6.00 14.29
N LEU A 415 18.46 6.38 13.33
CA LEU A 415 18.11 5.52 12.18
C LEU A 415 19.35 5.19 11.32
N VAL A 416 20.26 6.13 11.11
CA VAL A 416 21.51 5.89 10.36
C VAL A 416 22.42 4.92 11.14
N GLU A 417 22.59 5.12 12.45
CA GLU A 417 23.38 4.22 13.31
C GLU A 417 22.76 2.82 13.37
N TYR A 418 21.43 2.71 13.41
CA TYR A 418 20.71 1.44 13.31
C TYR A 418 21.05 0.70 12.01
N ARG A 419 21.05 1.39 10.86
CA ARG A 419 21.42 0.78 9.57
C ARG A 419 22.89 0.38 9.49
N LEU A 420 23.77 1.04 10.26
CA LEU A 420 25.16 0.67 10.43
C LEU A 420 25.38 -0.48 11.43
N GLY A 421 24.32 -0.94 12.11
CA GLY A 421 24.40 -1.98 13.15
C GLY A 421 24.88 -1.48 14.52
N HIS A 422 25.00 -0.16 14.70
CA HIS A 422 25.40 0.47 15.96
C HIS A 422 24.17 0.69 16.87
N PHE A 423 23.53 -0.41 17.28
CA PHE A 423 22.24 -0.36 17.98
C PHE A 423 22.29 0.37 19.33
N ASP A 424 23.37 0.21 20.10
CA ASP A 424 23.53 0.91 21.39
C ASP A 424 23.59 2.43 21.21
N GLU A 425 24.24 2.89 20.13
CA GLU A 425 24.33 4.32 19.82
C GLU A 425 22.98 4.87 19.37
N ALA A 426 22.21 4.12 18.57
CA ALA A 426 20.85 4.48 18.19
C ALA A 426 19.95 4.66 19.44
N ILE A 427 19.98 3.68 20.35
CA ILE A 427 19.24 3.72 21.62
C ILE A 427 19.67 4.93 22.47
N ARG A 428 20.98 5.21 22.56
CA ARG A 428 21.51 6.37 23.30
C ARG A 428 20.98 7.68 22.72
N LEU A 429 21.06 7.86 21.40
CA LEU A 429 20.60 9.06 20.71
C LEU A 429 19.10 9.32 20.91
N GLU A 430 18.27 8.28 20.80
CA GLU A 430 16.83 8.38 21.03
C GLU A 430 16.51 8.71 22.49
N THR A 431 17.25 8.10 23.43
CA THR A 431 17.10 8.38 24.87
C THR A 431 17.46 9.83 25.19
N GLU A 432 18.59 10.33 24.71
CA GLU A 432 19.01 11.73 24.89
C GLU A 432 18.03 12.71 24.24
N ALA A 433 17.49 12.37 23.06
CA ALA A 433 16.49 13.17 22.38
C ALA A 433 15.20 13.27 23.23
N MET A 434 14.77 12.17 23.86
CA MET A 434 13.61 12.18 24.76
C MET A 434 13.88 13.02 26.01
N GLU A 435 15.04 12.85 26.65
CA GLU A 435 15.43 13.66 27.82
C GLU A 435 15.49 15.16 27.50
N LEU A 436 15.99 15.51 26.30
CA LEU A 436 16.02 16.88 25.82
C LEU A 436 14.61 17.48 25.68
N LEU A 437 13.65 16.70 25.16
CA LEU A 437 12.26 17.11 25.02
C LEU A 437 11.57 17.23 26.39
N ASP A 438 11.79 16.27 27.28
CA ASP A 438 11.23 16.24 28.65
C ASP A 438 11.73 17.44 29.50
N GLY A 439 12.91 17.97 29.19
CA GLY A 439 13.50 19.14 29.84
C GLY A 439 12.99 20.51 29.38
N GLN A 440 12.13 20.61 28.35
CA GLN A 440 11.68 21.90 27.82
C GLN A 440 10.53 22.52 28.62
N PRO A 441 10.63 23.79 29.07
CA PRO A 441 9.54 24.51 29.70
C PRO A 441 8.61 25.15 28.65
N GLY A 442 7.30 24.87 28.67
CA GLY A 442 6.36 25.59 27.81
C GLY A 442 4.95 25.00 27.69
N PRO A 443 3.99 25.79 27.14
CA PRO A 443 2.59 25.41 26.99
C PRO A 443 2.31 24.41 25.85
N HIS A 444 3.31 24.02 25.05
CA HIS A 444 3.17 23.07 23.92
C HIS A 444 3.57 21.65 24.30
N ARG A 445 3.09 21.17 25.47
CA ARG A 445 3.39 19.81 25.95
C ARG A 445 2.95 18.71 24.96
N TYR A 446 1.89 18.96 24.21
CA TYR A 446 1.33 17.95 23.30
C TYR A 446 2.27 17.59 22.14
N GLU A 447 2.88 18.58 21.48
CA GLU A 447 3.87 18.38 20.41
C GLU A 447 5.11 17.62 20.92
N LEU A 448 5.55 17.96 22.14
CA LEU A 448 6.62 17.23 22.82
C LEU A 448 6.23 15.76 23.08
N TYR A 449 5.00 15.49 23.53
CA TYR A 449 4.52 14.12 23.76
C TYR A 449 4.46 13.29 22.47
N LEU A 450 4.02 13.87 21.36
CA LEU A 450 4.00 13.19 20.06
C LEU A 450 5.40 12.81 19.58
N ARG A 451 6.35 13.76 19.65
CA ARG A 451 7.73 13.51 19.25
C ARG A 451 8.42 12.50 20.16
N ARG A 452 8.14 12.57 21.46
CA ARG A 452 8.62 11.58 22.43
C ARG A 452 8.05 10.19 22.13
N ALA A 453 6.77 10.08 21.80
CA ALA A 453 6.17 8.81 21.41
C ALA A 453 6.78 8.23 20.13
N LEU A 454 7.12 9.07 19.14
CA LEU A 454 7.86 8.63 17.94
C LEU A 454 9.23 8.06 18.29
N LEU A 455 9.96 8.71 19.19
CA LEU A 455 11.25 8.22 19.67
C LEU A 455 11.09 6.89 20.43
N SER A 456 10.07 6.76 21.28
CA SER A 456 9.76 5.50 21.98
C SER A 456 9.40 4.38 20.99
N PHE A 457 8.59 4.68 19.98
CA PHE A 457 8.23 3.72 18.92
C PHE A 457 9.46 3.24 18.15
N ASN A 458 10.31 4.16 17.69
CA ASN A 458 11.53 3.82 16.96
C ASN A 458 12.51 3.02 17.84
N ARG A 459 12.70 3.43 19.09
CA ARG A 459 13.56 2.73 20.05
C ARG A 459 13.05 1.32 20.35
N ALA A 460 11.74 1.13 20.42
CA ALA A 460 11.14 -0.19 20.57
C ALA A 460 11.44 -1.11 19.39
N GLN A 461 11.50 -0.59 18.15
CA GLN A 461 11.94 -1.36 16.99
C GLN A 461 13.42 -1.77 17.13
N VAL A 462 14.29 -0.86 17.61
CA VAL A 462 15.70 -1.20 17.88
C VAL A 462 15.80 -2.27 18.98
N TYR A 463 15.08 -2.12 20.09
CA TYR A 463 15.02 -3.12 21.17
C TYR A 463 14.54 -4.49 20.68
N THR A 464 13.52 -4.52 19.82
CA THR A 464 13.02 -5.75 19.22
C THR A 464 14.08 -6.42 18.34
N THR A 465 14.84 -5.64 17.57
CA THR A 465 15.95 -6.15 16.75
C THR A 465 17.07 -6.77 17.60
N VAL A 466 17.43 -6.17 18.73
CA VAL A 466 18.49 -6.69 19.62
C VAL A 466 18.00 -7.70 20.67
N GLY A 467 16.74 -8.15 20.59
CA GLY A 467 16.17 -9.15 21.48
C GLY A 467 15.79 -8.65 22.88
N ARG A 468 15.75 -7.33 23.10
CA ARG A 468 15.31 -6.69 24.35
C ARG A 468 13.79 -6.49 24.36
N TYR A 469 13.05 -7.59 24.26
CA TYR A 469 11.61 -7.55 24.02
C TYR A 469 10.80 -6.88 25.14
N ASP A 470 11.22 -6.99 26.40
CA ASP A 470 10.53 -6.33 27.52
C ASP A 470 10.65 -4.80 27.47
N ASP A 471 11.81 -4.29 27.07
CA ASP A 471 12.00 -2.85 26.89
C ASP A 471 11.18 -2.33 25.69
N ALA A 472 11.12 -3.10 24.61
CA ALA A 472 10.26 -2.79 23.46
C ALA A 472 8.78 -2.73 23.86
N VAL A 473 8.29 -3.72 24.61
CA VAL A 473 6.91 -3.77 25.11
C VAL A 473 6.61 -2.59 26.03
N ALA A 474 7.55 -2.17 26.88
CA ALA A 474 7.38 -1.01 27.75
C ALA A 474 7.24 0.29 26.95
N ASP A 475 8.13 0.52 25.98
CA ASP A 475 8.08 1.70 25.11
C ASP A 475 6.78 1.71 24.29
N LEU A 476 6.40 0.59 23.67
CA LEU A 476 5.17 0.49 22.88
C LEU A 476 3.90 0.63 23.72
N THR A 477 3.90 0.16 24.97
CA THR A 477 2.79 0.40 25.89
C THR A 477 2.61 1.89 26.17
N SER A 478 3.71 2.63 26.35
CA SER A 478 3.63 4.09 26.51
C SER A 478 3.10 4.81 25.26
N VAL A 479 3.39 4.28 24.07
CA VAL A 479 2.84 4.78 22.80
C VAL A 479 1.33 4.52 22.74
N ILE A 480 0.89 3.30 23.06
CA ILE A 480 -0.53 2.91 23.09
C ILE A 480 -1.31 3.73 24.11
N ASP A 481 -0.75 4.02 25.28
CA ASP A 481 -1.42 4.84 26.30
C ASP A 481 -1.71 6.27 25.81
N LEU A 482 -0.88 6.80 24.90
CA LEU A 482 -1.08 8.10 24.26
C LEU A 482 -2.02 8.01 23.04
N PHE A 483 -1.96 6.91 22.30
CA PHE A 483 -2.71 6.70 21.05
C PHE A 483 -3.49 5.36 21.07
N PRO A 484 -4.49 5.22 21.95
CA PRO A 484 -5.18 3.93 22.13
C PRO A 484 -6.05 3.54 20.93
N GLU A 485 -6.39 4.48 20.06
CA GLU A 485 -7.20 4.26 18.86
C GLU A 485 -6.36 3.91 17.62
N GLU A 486 -5.02 3.91 17.71
CA GLU A 486 -4.11 3.63 16.58
C GLU A 486 -3.64 2.17 16.56
N SER A 487 -3.60 1.54 15.38
CA SER A 487 -3.21 0.13 15.20
C SER A 487 -1.73 -0.16 15.50
N ASP A 488 -0.84 0.78 15.18
CA ASP A 488 0.60 0.50 15.01
C ASP A 488 1.28 0.10 16.31
N GLY A 489 0.92 0.76 17.41
CA GLY A 489 1.43 0.41 18.72
C GLY A 489 1.08 -1.03 19.08
N TYR A 490 -0.16 -1.46 18.81
CA TYR A 490 -0.59 -2.84 19.03
C TYR A 490 0.11 -3.81 18.08
N LEU A 491 0.21 -3.49 16.78
CA LEU A 491 0.88 -4.33 15.79
C LEU A 491 2.33 -4.63 16.20
N GLU A 492 3.11 -3.59 16.51
CA GLU A 492 4.51 -3.74 16.87
C GLU A 492 4.71 -4.40 18.23
N ARG A 493 3.78 -4.16 19.18
CA ARG A 493 3.85 -4.85 20.48
C ARG A 493 3.50 -6.31 20.33
N GLY A 494 2.56 -6.65 19.44
CA GLY A 494 2.26 -8.01 19.02
C GLY A 494 3.47 -8.70 18.39
N ASN A 495 4.21 -8.00 17.51
CA ASN A 495 5.46 -8.50 16.94
C ASN A 495 6.52 -8.77 18.01
N ALA A 496 6.70 -7.85 18.97
CA ALA A 496 7.62 -8.04 20.09
C ALA A 496 7.20 -9.23 20.98
N HIS A 497 5.90 -9.39 21.26
CA HIS A 497 5.36 -10.54 21.99
C HIS A 497 5.61 -11.86 21.24
N ARG A 498 5.36 -11.91 19.93
CA ARG A 498 5.60 -13.10 19.10
C ARG A 498 7.07 -13.50 19.13
N ARG A 499 7.99 -12.54 18.94
CA ARG A 499 9.44 -12.79 19.00
C ARG A 499 9.92 -13.19 20.40
N ALA A 500 9.21 -12.78 21.45
CA ALA A 500 9.44 -13.21 22.83
C ALA A 500 8.81 -14.58 23.17
N GLY A 501 8.12 -15.25 22.23
CA GLY A 501 7.40 -16.51 22.46
C GLY A 501 6.09 -16.34 23.25
N ARG A 502 5.61 -15.12 23.43
CA ARG A 502 4.38 -14.76 24.16
C ARG A 502 3.18 -14.80 23.21
N VAL A 503 2.86 -16.01 22.75
CA VAL A 503 1.88 -16.25 21.67
C VAL A 503 0.49 -15.69 21.97
N ARG A 504 0.01 -15.81 23.22
CA ARG A 504 -1.34 -15.35 23.59
C ARG A 504 -1.44 -13.83 23.55
N GLU A 505 -0.44 -13.15 24.08
CA GLU A 505 -0.34 -11.69 24.08
C GLU A 505 -0.20 -11.15 22.65
N ALA A 506 0.59 -11.83 21.80
CA ALA A 506 0.74 -11.45 20.39
C ALA A 506 -0.60 -11.51 19.64
N LEU A 507 -1.36 -12.61 19.77
CA LEU A 507 -2.68 -12.73 19.15
C LEU A 507 -3.65 -11.66 19.67
N ALA A 508 -3.65 -11.39 20.97
CA ALA A 508 -4.51 -10.36 21.55
C ALA A 508 -4.19 -8.95 21.02
N ASP A 509 -2.91 -8.63 20.84
CA ASP A 509 -2.49 -7.36 20.26
C ASP A 509 -2.80 -7.27 18.75
N TYR A 510 -2.62 -8.36 17.99
CA TYR A 510 -3.06 -8.38 16.58
C TYR A 510 -4.58 -8.21 16.45
N ASP A 511 -5.38 -8.85 17.31
CA ASP A 511 -6.83 -8.67 17.34
C ASP A 511 -7.21 -7.21 17.65
N ARG A 512 -6.48 -6.54 18.54
CA ARG A 512 -6.67 -5.12 18.86
C ARG A 512 -6.29 -4.21 17.70
N ALA A 513 -5.17 -4.47 17.03
CA ALA A 513 -4.79 -3.75 15.82
C ALA A 513 -5.86 -3.90 14.72
N ILE A 514 -6.38 -5.12 14.53
CA ILE A 514 -7.44 -5.45 13.56
C ILE A 514 -8.76 -4.74 13.87
N ALA A 515 -9.08 -4.54 15.15
CA ALA A 515 -10.24 -3.77 15.55
C ALA A 515 -10.10 -2.25 15.32
N ARG A 516 -8.89 -1.74 14.99
CA ARG A 516 -8.56 -0.31 14.96
C ARG A 516 -7.84 0.08 13.65
N ASN A 517 -8.60 0.28 12.57
CA ASN A 517 -8.08 0.68 11.24
C ASN A 517 -6.83 -0.12 10.80
N PRO A 518 -6.96 -1.45 10.62
CA PRO A 518 -5.80 -2.30 10.45
C PRO A 518 -5.00 -2.03 9.18
N PRO A 519 -3.67 -2.03 9.27
CA PRO A 519 -2.83 -2.21 8.11
C PRO A 519 -2.89 -3.68 7.64
N PRO A 520 -2.70 -3.97 6.34
CA PRO A 520 -2.63 -5.35 5.83
C PRO A 520 -1.66 -6.25 6.61
N GLU A 521 -0.56 -5.68 7.10
CA GLU A 521 0.48 -6.32 7.90
C GLU A 521 -0.07 -6.97 9.18
N ALA A 522 -1.12 -6.40 9.79
CA ALA A 522 -1.73 -6.98 10.98
C ALA A 522 -2.40 -8.33 10.69
N TYR A 523 -3.12 -8.44 9.57
CA TYR A 523 -3.70 -9.70 9.11
C TYR A 523 -2.61 -10.69 8.71
N TYR A 524 -1.60 -10.25 7.96
CA TYR A 524 -0.49 -11.10 7.54
C TYR A 524 0.26 -11.71 8.74
N ASN A 525 0.59 -10.88 9.74
CA ASN A 525 1.33 -11.33 10.91
C ASN A 525 0.49 -12.27 11.80
N ARG A 526 -0.81 -12.00 11.94
CA ARG A 526 -1.73 -12.90 12.65
C ARG A 526 -1.90 -14.21 11.89
N ALA A 527 -2.07 -14.18 10.57
CA ALA A 527 -2.18 -15.36 9.71
C ALA A 527 -0.94 -16.26 9.84
N GLY A 528 0.26 -15.69 9.79
CA GLY A 528 1.50 -16.44 9.98
C GLY A 528 1.57 -17.13 11.35
N LEU A 529 1.19 -16.42 12.42
CA LEU A 529 1.14 -17.01 13.76
C LEU A 529 0.03 -18.08 13.90
N LEU A 530 -1.11 -17.89 13.24
CA LEU A 530 -2.19 -18.89 13.21
C LEU A 530 -1.76 -20.15 12.46
N SER A 531 -1.04 -20.00 11.34
CA SER A 531 -0.46 -21.10 10.58
C SER A 531 0.54 -21.90 11.41
N GLU A 532 1.46 -21.23 12.14
CA GLU A 532 2.39 -21.86 13.09
C GLU A 532 1.67 -22.68 14.19
N LEU A 533 0.43 -22.29 14.53
CA LEU A 533 -0.39 -22.97 15.52
C LEU A 533 -1.29 -24.07 14.92
N GLY A 534 -1.19 -24.34 13.62
CA GLY A 534 -2.06 -25.30 12.89
C GLY A 534 -3.50 -24.82 12.72
N ARG A 535 -3.78 -23.53 12.95
CA ARG A 535 -5.11 -22.90 12.76
C ARG A 535 -5.28 -22.39 11.33
N GLU A 536 -5.02 -23.28 10.37
CA GLU A 536 -4.92 -22.95 8.94
C GLU A 536 -6.16 -22.25 8.38
N GLN A 537 -7.36 -22.64 8.81
CA GLN A 537 -8.60 -22.09 8.25
C GLN A 537 -8.80 -20.62 8.64
N GLU A 538 -8.33 -20.23 9.83
CA GLU A 538 -8.32 -18.83 10.26
C GLU A 538 -7.17 -18.07 9.58
N ALA A 539 -6.02 -18.72 9.39
CA ALA A 539 -4.90 -18.14 8.63
C ALA A 539 -5.28 -17.85 7.17
N LEU A 540 -5.97 -18.77 6.49
CA LEU A 540 -6.47 -18.58 5.13
C LEU A 540 -7.42 -17.38 5.05
N ALA A 541 -8.33 -17.21 6.02
CA ALA A 541 -9.25 -16.07 6.04
C ALA A 541 -8.51 -14.72 6.18
N ASP A 542 -7.45 -14.68 6.99
CA ASP A 542 -6.61 -13.49 7.12
C ASP A 542 -5.76 -13.26 5.87
N TYR A 543 -5.19 -14.30 5.27
CA TYR A 543 -4.45 -14.19 3.99
C TYR A 543 -5.35 -13.76 2.84
N ASP A 544 -6.58 -14.26 2.77
CA ASP A 544 -7.60 -13.80 1.84
C ASP A 544 -7.85 -12.31 2.03
N THR A 545 -7.95 -11.83 3.28
CA THR A 545 -8.12 -10.42 3.59
C THR A 545 -6.91 -9.59 3.13
N VAL A 546 -5.68 -10.10 3.32
CA VAL A 546 -4.47 -9.42 2.82
C VAL A 546 -4.52 -9.30 1.30
N LEU A 547 -4.83 -10.36 0.55
CA LEU A 547 -4.87 -10.33 -0.92
C LEU A 547 -6.08 -9.56 -1.48
N ASP A 548 -7.13 -9.43 -0.68
CA ASP A 548 -8.25 -8.55 -0.96
C ASP A 548 -7.84 -7.07 -0.93
N LEU A 549 -6.95 -6.71 0.00
CA LEU A 549 -6.41 -5.37 0.23
C LEU A 549 -5.24 -5.04 -0.72
N ASP A 550 -4.28 -5.96 -0.81
CA ASP A 550 -3.08 -5.93 -1.65
C ASP A 550 -2.93 -7.28 -2.40
N PRO A 551 -3.50 -7.39 -3.63
CA PRO A 551 -3.43 -8.61 -4.42
C PRO A 551 -2.01 -9.04 -4.76
N ASP A 552 -1.07 -8.09 -4.80
CA ASP A 552 0.29 -8.32 -5.28
C ASP A 552 1.25 -8.69 -4.13
N HIS A 553 0.72 -8.94 -2.93
CA HIS A 553 1.49 -9.35 -1.77
C HIS A 553 2.03 -10.78 -1.91
N VAL A 554 3.21 -10.90 -2.53
CA VAL A 554 3.87 -12.17 -2.90
C VAL A 554 4.01 -13.11 -1.70
N ASP A 555 4.41 -12.60 -0.53
CA ASP A 555 4.59 -13.45 0.67
C ASP A 555 3.27 -14.07 1.13
N THR A 556 2.13 -13.40 0.90
CA THR A 556 0.81 -13.99 1.19
C THR A 556 0.47 -15.06 0.16
N LEU A 557 0.74 -14.83 -1.13
CA LEU A 557 0.53 -15.84 -2.17
C LEU A 557 1.36 -17.09 -1.88
N VAL A 558 2.61 -16.93 -1.45
CA VAL A 558 3.50 -18.03 -1.02
C VAL A 558 2.86 -18.84 0.12
N ASN A 559 2.50 -18.18 1.22
CA ASN A 559 1.99 -18.87 2.40
C ASN A 559 0.62 -19.51 2.14
N ARG A 560 -0.27 -18.83 1.41
CA ARG A 560 -1.60 -19.34 1.07
C ARG A 560 -1.52 -20.51 0.11
N ALA A 561 -0.63 -20.46 -0.89
CA ALA A 561 -0.38 -21.57 -1.81
C ALA A 561 0.12 -22.82 -1.08
N GLY A 562 1.03 -22.65 -0.11
CA GLY A 562 1.51 -23.76 0.73
C GLY A 562 0.37 -24.43 1.50
N ILE A 563 -0.46 -23.64 2.19
CA ILE A 563 -1.62 -24.18 2.92
C ILE A 563 -2.63 -24.87 1.98
N HIS A 564 -2.91 -24.29 0.80
CA HIS A 564 -3.79 -24.92 -0.19
C HIS A 564 -3.21 -26.24 -0.71
N TYR A 565 -1.90 -26.31 -0.93
CA TYR A 565 -1.22 -27.54 -1.33
C TYR A 565 -1.33 -28.62 -0.25
N ASP A 566 -1.04 -28.29 1.00
CA ASP A 566 -1.11 -29.23 2.13
C ASP A 566 -2.53 -29.77 2.37
N ARG A 567 -3.55 -29.01 1.95
CA ARG A 567 -4.97 -29.38 2.00
C ARG A 567 -5.48 -30.08 0.73
N ASP A 568 -4.61 -30.43 -0.21
CA ASP A 568 -4.93 -31.08 -1.49
C ASP A 568 -5.82 -30.21 -2.42
N ASP A 569 -5.89 -28.89 -2.18
CA ASP A 569 -6.53 -27.91 -3.07
C ASP A 569 -5.51 -27.38 -4.10
N HIS A 570 -5.03 -28.30 -4.95
CA HIS A 570 -4.03 -28.00 -5.98
C HIS A 570 -4.50 -26.92 -6.97
N GLY A 571 -5.82 -26.79 -7.17
CA GLY A 571 -6.40 -25.78 -8.04
C GLY A 571 -6.24 -24.36 -7.49
N ALA A 572 -6.47 -24.16 -6.18
CA ALA A 572 -6.22 -22.89 -5.53
C ALA A 572 -4.73 -22.58 -5.42
N ALA A 573 -3.92 -23.55 -4.99
CA ALA A 573 -2.47 -23.40 -4.88
C ALA A 573 -1.84 -22.99 -6.23
N ARG A 574 -2.22 -23.65 -7.33
CA ARG A 574 -1.71 -23.32 -8.68
C ARG A 574 -2.04 -21.90 -9.10
N ARG A 575 -3.25 -21.39 -8.81
CA ARG A 575 -3.62 -20.01 -9.13
C ARG A 575 -2.73 -18.99 -8.41
N ASP A 576 -2.47 -19.22 -7.13
CA ASP A 576 -1.64 -18.33 -6.32
C ASP A 576 -0.18 -18.37 -6.79
N VAL A 577 0.33 -19.57 -7.08
CA VAL A 577 1.69 -19.78 -7.60
C VAL A 577 1.88 -19.11 -8.96
N GLU A 578 0.97 -19.33 -9.91
CA GLU A 578 1.08 -18.75 -11.25
C GLU A 578 0.99 -17.23 -11.20
N TYR A 579 0.08 -16.67 -10.39
CA TYR A 579 -0.01 -15.23 -10.21
C TYR A 579 1.23 -14.66 -9.53
N GLY A 580 1.67 -15.27 -8.43
CA GLY A 580 2.87 -14.85 -7.69
C GLY A 580 4.14 -14.89 -8.55
N LEU A 581 4.28 -15.87 -9.44
CA LEU A 581 5.42 -15.95 -10.37
C LEU A 581 5.36 -14.91 -11.50
N THR A 582 4.18 -14.32 -11.77
CA THR A 582 4.14 -13.15 -12.67
C THR A 582 4.71 -11.89 -12.02
N LEU A 583 4.61 -11.79 -10.68
CA LEU A 583 5.10 -10.66 -9.88
C LEU A 583 6.57 -10.85 -9.48
N ALA A 584 6.94 -12.08 -9.09
CA ALA A 584 8.28 -12.46 -8.66
C ALA A 584 8.70 -13.77 -9.36
N PRO A 585 9.16 -13.70 -10.64
CA PRO A 585 9.48 -14.88 -11.45
C PRO A 585 10.55 -15.80 -10.86
N ASP A 586 11.39 -15.26 -9.98
CA ASP A 586 12.57 -15.89 -9.39
C ASP A 586 12.34 -16.29 -7.91
N ASN A 587 11.10 -16.18 -7.40
CA ASN A 587 10.79 -16.56 -6.02
C ASN A 587 10.92 -18.09 -5.85
N ALA A 588 11.94 -18.51 -5.09
CA ALA A 588 12.27 -19.92 -4.91
C ALA A 588 11.15 -20.75 -4.25
N GLN A 589 10.39 -20.17 -3.31
CA GLN A 589 9.31 -20.88 -2.63
C GLN A 589 8.11 -21.14 -3.55
N LEU A 590 7.75 -20.17 -4.39
CA LEU A 590 6.72 -20.34 -5.42
C LEU A 590 7.16 -21.37 -6.47
N LEU A 591 8.42 -21.32 -6.92
CA LEU A 591 8.98 -22.30 -7.86
C LEU A 591 9.01 -23.71 -7.27
N CYS A 592 9.35 -23.85 -5.99
CA CYS A 592 9.32 -25.12 -5.27
C CYS A 592 7.88 -25.68 -5.22
N THR A 593 6.90 -24.84 -4.88
CA THR A 593 5.48 -25.21 -4.84
C THR A 593 4.95 -25.55 -6.23
N LEU A 594 5.37 -24.83 -7.29
CA LEU A 594 5.06 -25.19 -8.68
C LEU A 594 5.59 -26.58 -9.02
N GLY A 595 6.83 -26.86 -8.62
CA GLY A 595 7.45 -28.17 -8.81
C GLY A 595 6.64 -29.29 -8.17
N LEU A 596 6.22 -29.10 -6.93
CA LEU A 596 5.34 -30.03 -6.21
C LEU A 596 3.99 -30.25 -6.93
N LEU A 597 3.33 -29.17 -7.36
CA LEU A 597 2.07 -29.23 -8.11
C LEU A 597 2.23 -29.96 -9.45
N ASP A 598 3.34 -29.75 -10.15
CA ASP A 598 3.65 -30.44 -11.40
C ASP A 598 4.00 -31.91 -11.17
N MET A 599 4.63 -32.27 -10.04
CA MET A 599 4.79 -33.68 -9.63
C MET A 599 3.43 -34.35 -9.41
N ALA A 600 2.52 -33.69 -8.70
CA ALA A 600 1.16 -34.18 -8.45
C ALA A 600 0.36 -34.35 -9.77
N ASP A 601 0.56 -33.45 -10.73
CA ASP A 601 -0.04 -33.53 -12.07
C ASP A 601 0.66 -34.54 -13.02
N GLY A 602 1.76 -35.17 -12.58
CA GLY A 602 2.56 -36.08 -13.41
C GLY A 602 3.39 -35.40 -14.51
N ARG A 603 3.58 -34.08 -14.44
CA ARG A 603 4.39 -33.29 -15.37
C ARG A 603 5.86 -33.28 -14.96
N THR A 604 6.48 -34.45 -14.98
CA THR A 604 7.83 -34.72 -14.49
C THR A 604 8.89 -33.73 -14.99
N GLU A 605 8.91 -33.41 -16.28
CA GLU A 605 9.92 -32.51 -16.84
C GLU A 605 9.74 -31.06 -16.34
N ALA A 606 8.50 -30.58 -16.29
CA ALA A 606 8.17 -29.25 -15.78
C ALA A 606 8.53 -29.13 -14.29
N ALA A 607 8.21 -30.17 -13.51
CA ALA A 607 8.58 -30.24 -12.10
C ALA A 607 10.09 -30.14 -11.87
N ALA A 608 10.89 -30.91 -12.64
CA ALA A 608 12.34 -30.88 -12.54
C ALA A 608 12.93 -29.50 -12.89
N GLN A 609 12.36 -28.83 -13.91
CA GLN A 609 12.76 -27.48 -14.29
C GLN A 609 12.43 -26.47 -13.18
N ALA A 610 11.21 -26.50 -12.63
CA ALA A 610 10.78 -25.60 -11.57
C ALA A 610 11.63 -25.76 -10.30
N LEU A 611 11.89 -26.99 -9.86
CA LEU A 611 12.72 -27.29 -8.69
C LEU A 611 14.18 -26.90 -8.90
N THR A 612 14.71 -27.06 -10.11
CA THR A 612 16.08 -26.62 -10.44
C THR A 612 16.19 -25.11 -10.35
N ARG A 613 15.23 -24.37 -10.92
CA ARG A 613 15.18 -22.91 -10.80
C ARG A 613 15.05 -22.46 -9.34
N ALA A 614 14.23 -23.15 -8.54
CA ALA A 614 14.11 -22.84 -7.11
C ALA A 614 15.47 -22.91 -6.40
N ILE A 615 16.26 -23.96 -6.67
CA ILE A 615 17.61 -24.15 -6.11
C ILE A 615 18.61 -23.11 -6.64
N GLU A 616 18.53 -22.73 -7.92
CA GLU A 616 19.40 -21.71 -8.51
C GLU A 616 19.21 -20.34 -7.84
N HIS A 617 17.98 -20.01 -7.44
CA HIS A 617 17.65 -18.74 -6.78
C HIS A 617 17.82 -18.78 -5.27
N ASP A 618 17.57 -19.92 -4.62
CA ASP A 618 17.84 -20.13 -3.20
C ASP A 618 18.36 -21.56 -2.95
N PHE A 619 19.69 -21.69 -2.94
CA PHE A 619 20.34 -22.98 -2.67
C PHE A 619 20.20 -23.40 -1.20
N THR A 620 19.75 -22.52 -0.31
CA THR A 620 19.50 -22.84 1.11
C THR A 620 18.11 -23.41 1.36
N LEU A 621 17.24 -23.42 0.34
CA LEU A 621 15.92 -24.02 0.41
C LEU A 621 16.01 -25.56 0.33
N ALA A 622 16.22 -26.21 1.47
CA ALA A 622 16.34 -27.67 1.57
C ALA A 622 15.14 -28.42 0.94
N ALA A 623 13.93 -27.87 1.05
CA ALA A 623 12.72 -28.46 0.47
C ALA A 623 12.82 -28.65 -1.05
N ALA A 624 13.44 -27.71 -1.79
CA ALA A 624 13.58 -27.82 -3.24
C ALA A 624 14.53 -28.97 -3.62
N TRP A 625 15.64 -29.12 -2.90
CA TRP A 625 16.57 -30.25 -3.05
C TRP A 625 15.89 -31.59 -2.78
N VAL A 626 15.16 -31.70 -1.66
CA VAL A 626 14.46 -32.92 -1.27
C VAL A 626 13.42 -33.32 -2.33
N ASN A 627 12.59 -32.37 -2.78
CA ASN A 627 11.55 -32.65 -3.76
C ASN A 627 12.13 -33.02 -5.12
N ARG A 628 13.25 -32.41 -5.53
CA ARG A 628 13.94 -32.79 -6.77
C ARG A 628 14.56 -34.18 -6.67
N ALA A 629 15.10 -34.53 -5.50
CA ALA A 629 15.60 -35.88 -5.25
C ALA A 629 14.49 -36.94 -5.30
N VAL A 630 13.32 -36.67 -4.71
CA VAL A 630 12.16 -37.56 -4.76
C VAL A 630 11.71 -37.78 -6.20
N LEU A 631 11.66 -36.70 -7.00
CA LEU A 631 11.35 -36.77 -8.42
C LEU A 631 12.39 -37.60 -9.20
N ALA A 632 13.68 -37.35 -8.97
CA ALA A 632 14.77 -38.08 -9.61
C ALA A 632 14.74 -39.58 -9.28
N PHE A 633 14.51 -39.92 -8.00
CA PHE A 633 14.37 -41.30 -7.54
C PHE A 633 13.18 -41.99 -8.22
N GLY A 634 12.01 -41.33 -8.29
CA GLY A 634 10.82 -41.85 -8.98
C GLY A 634 11.03 -42.08 -10.48
N ASN A 635 11.92 -41.31 -11.12
CA ASN A 635 12.30 -41.48 -12.52
C ASN A 635 13.42 -42.52 -12.74
N GLY A 636 13.95 -43.11 -11.67
CA GLY A 636 15.05 -44.07 -11.72
C GLY A 636 16.45 -43.45 -11.76
N ASP A 637 16.57 -42.13 -11.69
CA ASP A 637 17.86 -41.44 -11.52
C ASP A 637 18.25 -41.38 -10.05
N THR A 638 18.61 -42.54 -9.51
CA THR A 638 18.96 -42.68 -8.09
C THR A 638 20.27 -41.97 -7.73
N ASP A 639 21.21 -41.83 -8.67
CA ASP A 639 22.49 -41.17 -8.41
C ASP A 639 22.27 -39.66 -8.18
N SER A 640 21.46 -39.00 -9.03
CA SER A 640 21.09 -37.59 -8.81
C SER A 640 20.26 -37.39 -7.53
N ALA A 641 19.40 -38.35 -7.19
CA ALA A 641 18.65 -38.30 -5.94
C ALA A 641 19.57 -38.33 -4.69
N ILE A 642 20.62 -39.17 -4.71
CA ILE A 642 21.62 -39.23 -3.63
C ILE A 642 22.36 -37.89 -3.52
N ASP A 643 22.75 -37.30 -4.65
CA ASP A 643 23.47 -36.02 -4.68
C ASP A 643 22.63 -34.89 -4.10
N ASP A 644 21.37 -34.76 -4.52
CA ASP A 644 20.44 -33.75 -4.02
C ASP A 644 20.13 -33.92 -2.52
N LEU A 645 19.89 -35.14 -2.05
CA LEU A 645 19.69 -35.41 -0.61
C LEU A 645 20.96 -35.12 0.21
N THR A 646 22.13 -35.30 -0.39
CA THR A 646 23.41 -34.94 0.25
C THR A 646 23.57 -33.43 0.36
N GLN A 647 23.15 -32.67 -0.65
CA GLN A 647 23.10 -31.21 -0.53
C GLN A 647 22.09 -30.77 0.52
N ALA A 648 20.90 -31.37 0.57
CA ALA A 648 19.90 -31.06 1.59
C ALA A 648 20.42 -31.31 3.02
N LEU A 649 21.10 -32.44 3.27
CA LEU A 649 21.70 -32.74 4.56
C LEU A 649 22.89 -31.84 4.93
N ALA A 650 23.55 -31.22 3.95
CA ALA A 650 24.58 -30.22 4.21
C ALA A 650 23.99 -28.90 4.75
N LEU A 651 22.70 -28.63 4.51
CA LEU A 651 21.98 -27.46 5.02
C LEU A 651 21.43 -27.69 6.44
N GLY A 652 21.05 -28.93 6.75
CA GLY A 652 20.56 -29.30 8.06
C GLY A 652 20.33 -30.81 8.18
N GLU A 653 20.68 -31.36 9.34
CA GLU A 653 20.42 -32.76 9.66
C GLU A 653 18.92 -32.99 9.88
N ASP A 654 18.34 -33.95 9.16
CA ASP A 654 16.93 -34.32 9.26
C ASP A 654 16.74 -35.84 9.13
N PRO A 655 15.96 -36.49 10.03
CA PRO A 655 15.77 -37.94 10.01
C PRO A 655 15.05 -38.45 8.75
N THR A 656 14.12 -37.68 8.20
CA THR A 656 13.36 -38.02 6.98
C THR A 656 14.26 -37.95 5.75
N ILE A 657 15.09 -36.90 5.65
CA ILE A 657 16.04 -36.76 4.55
C ILE A 657 17.10 -37.88 4.60
N ARG A 658 17.58 -38.22 5.81
CA ARG A 658 18.47 -39.38 6.01
C ARG A 658 17.82 -40.68 5.58
N TYR A 659 16.58 -40.92 6.00
CA TYR A 659 15.84 -42.10 5.58
C TYR A 659 15.71 -42.19 4.05
N ASN A 660 15.31 -41.10 3.40
CA ASN A 660 15.19 -41.04 1.94
C ASN A 660 16.53 -41.34 1.25
N ARG A 661 17.65 -40.83 1.77
CA ARG A 661 18.98 -41.10 1.19
C ARG A 661 19.43 -42.53 1.45
N ALA A 662 19.09 -43.10 2.60
CA ALA A 662 19.34 -44.50 2.91
C ALA A 662 18.62 -45.44 1.93
N VAL A 663 17.35 -45.17 1.64
CA VAL A 663 16.57 -45.91 0.63
C VAL A 663 17.19 -45.78 -0.77
N ALA A 664 17.63 -44.58 -1.15
CA ALA A 664 18.34 -44.37 -2.41
C ALA A 664 19.66 -45.15 -2.48
N HIS A 665 20.44 -45.16 -1.41
CA HIS A 665 21.65 -45.98 -1.29
C HIS A 665 21.36 -47.47 -1.34
N GLN A 666 20.27 -47.93 -0.72
CA GLN A 666 19.82 -49.32 -0.76
C GLN A 666 19.50 -49.77 -2.19
N HIS A 667 18.82 -48.92 -2.97
CA HIS A 667 18.52 -49.19 -4.38
C HIS A 667 19.78 -49.33 -5.25
N ARG A 668 20.86 -48.60 -4.90
CA ARG A 668 22.19 -48.71 -5.54
C ARG A 668 23.10 -49.77 -4.93
N GLN A 669 22.63 -50.53 -3.95
CA GLN A 669 23.41 -51.53 -3.24
C GLN A 669 24.62 -50.96 -2.49
N HIS A 670 24.57 -49.67 -2.13
CA HIS A 670 25.53 -48.99 -1.26
C HIS A 670 25.21 -49.30 0.21
N TRP A 671 25.28 -50.59 0.56
CA TRP A 671 24.71 -51.12 1.81
C TRP A 671 25.27 -50.48 3.08
N GLN A 672 26.57 -50.14 3.11
CA GLN A 672 27.17 -49.53 4.29
C GLN A 672 26.65 -48.09 4.49
N GLN A 673 26.58 -47.29 3.42
CA GLN A 673 26.05 -45.94 3.47
C GLN A 673 24.57 -45.92 3.88
N ALA A 674 23.77 -46.87 3.37
CA ALA A 674 22.38 -47.03 3.78
C ALA A 674 22.26 -47.33 5.29
N ILE A 675 23.10 -48.24 5.82
CA ILE A 675 23.13 -48.54 7.26
C ILE A 675 23.51 -47.31 8.09
N ASP A 676 24.48 -46.52 7.62
CA ASP A 676 24.95 -45.32 8.32
C ASP A 676 23.82 -44.28 8.40
N ASP A 677 23.11 -44.05 7.29
CA ASP A 677 21.98 -43.11 7.25
C ASP A 677 20.75 -43.59 8.05
N PHE A 678 20.37 -44.87 7.96
CA PHE A 678 19.31 -45.44 8.81
C PHE A 678 19.65 -45.34 10.29
N THR A 679 20.91 -45.57 10.64
CA THR A 679 21.38 -45.41 12.03
C THR A 679 21.30 -43.96 12.48
N GLY A 680 21.72 -43.02 11.61
CA GLY A 680 21.57 -41.59 11.86
C GLY A 680 20.11 -41.18 12.08
N ALA A 681 19.20 -41.63 11.22
CA ALA A 681 17.76 -41.35 11.34
C ALA A 681 17.19 -41.86 12.68
N LEU A 682 17.49 -43.12 13.05
CA LEU A 682 17.03 -43.73 14.32
C LEU A 682 17.57 -43.04 15.58
N LEU A 683 18.73 -42.40 15.51
CA LEU A 683 19.29 -41.64 16.63
C LEU A 683 18.57 -40.31 16.86
N MET A 684 17.96 -39.76 15.80
CA MET A 684 17.29 -38.46 15.83
C MET A 684 15.79 -38.61 16.13
N ASP A 685 15.12 -39.53 15.44
CA ASP A 685 13.69 -39.79 15.62
C ASP A 685 13.41 -41.29 15.57
N ARG A 686 12.55 -41.75 16.47
CA ARG A 686 12.13 -43.15 16.60
C ARG A 686 10.66 -43.36 16.28
N SER A 687 9.94 -42.34 15.81
CA SER A 687 8.55 -42.43 15.38
C SER A 687 8.31 -43.56 14.37
N ASN A 688 9.18 -43.69 13.37
CA ASN A 688 9.14 -44.73 12.34
C ASN A 688 10.19 -45.84 12.55
N ALA A 689 10.62 -46.06 13.81
CA ALA A 689 11.75 -46.95 14.09
C ALA A 689 11.55 -48.40 13.64
N GLU A 690 10.32 -48.92 13.65
CA GLU A 690 10.03 -50.28 13.20
C GLU A 690 10.41 -50.49 11.73
N GLU A 691 9.97 -49.58 10.85
CA GLU A 691 10.26 -49.62 9.41
C GLU A 691 11.76 -49.43 9.14
N ILE A 692 12.37 -48.41 9.77
CA ILE A 692 13.79 -48.12 9.59
C ILE A 692 14.68 -49.29 10.04
N LEU A 693 14.32 -49.96 11.15
CA LEU A 693 15.04 -51.15 11.62
C LEU A 693 14.88 -52.34 10.66
N ALA A 694 13.69 -52.53 10.08
CA ALA A 694 13.47 -53.59 9.10
C ALA A 694 14.30 -53.38 7.82
N ASP A 695 14.37 -52.14 7.31
CA ASP A 695 15.16 -51.78 6.15
C ASP A 695 16.67 -51.90 6.44
N ARG A 696 17.13 -51.42 7.60
CA ARG A 696 18.54 -51.56 8.03
C ARG A 696 18.94 -53.03 8.21
N ALA A 697 18.05 -53.87 8.74
CA ALA A 697 18.27 -55.31 8.83
C ALA A 697 18.46 -55.95 7.45
N ALA A 698 17.72 -55.51 6.43
CA ALA A 698 17.90 -55.99 5.05
C ALA A 698 19.30 -55.65 4.52
N CYS A 699 19.79 -54.43 4.75
CA CYS A 699 21.16 -54.04 4.41
C CYS A 699 22.21 -54.86 5.16
N HIS A 700 22.01 -55.13 6.46
CA HIS A 700 22.90 -55.98 7.25
C HIS A 700 22.98 -57.41 6.66
N ARG A 701 21.86 -58.01 6.26
CA ARG A 701 21.86 -59.32 5.59
C ARG A 701 22.61 -59.29 4.26
N ALA A 702 22.45 -58.23 3.47
CA ALA A 702 23.16 -58.07 2.19
C ALA A 702 24.69 -58.03 2.37
N LEU A 703 25.18 -57.53 3.51
CA LEU A 703 26.60 -57.56 3.90
C LEU A 703 27.04 -58.83 4.65
N GLY A 704 26.15 -59.80 4.86
CA GLY A 704 26.43 -61.02 5.62
C GLY A 704 26.48 -60.86 7.14
N ARG A 705 25.99 -59.73 7.67
CA ARG A 705 25.95 -59.38 9.10
C ARG A 705 24.66 -59.91 9.76
N ILE A 706 24.57 -61.23 9.88
CA ILE A 706 23.32 -61.92 10.27
C ILE A 706 22.91 -61.60 11.72
N ASP A 707 23.87 -61.50 12.65
CA ASP A 707 23.58 -61.22 14.06
C ASP A 707 23.09 -59.79 14.28
N GLU A 708 23.62 -58.81 13.54
CA GLU A 708 23.11 -57.44 13.49
C GLU A 708 21.71 -57.38 12.90
N ALA A 709 21.48 -58.06 11.77
CA ALA A 709 20.15 -58.09 11.14
C ALA A 709 19.09 -58.73 12.06
N GLN A 710 19.45 -59.80 12.78
CA GLN A 710 18.52 -60.45 13.70
C GLN A 710 18.19 -59.54 14.90
N ARG A 711 19.19 -58.80 15.42
CA ARG A 711 18.97 -57.79 16.47
C ARG A 711 17.99 -56.70 16.02
N ASP A 712 18.21 -56.11 14.84
CA ASP A 712 17.32 -55.07 14.32
C ASP A 712 15.87 -55.56 14.16
N LEU A 713 15.66 -56.81 13.71
CA LEU A 713 14.32 -57.40 13.57
C LEU A 713 13.64 -57.67 14.93
N ASP A 714 14.42 -58.09 15.93
CA ASP A 714 13.89 -58.35 17.26
C ASP A 714 13.55 -57.04 17.97
N ASP A 715 14.39 -56.01 17.78
CA ASP A 715 14.12 -54.65 18.22
C ASP A 715 12.87 -54.08 17.55
N ALA A 716 12.72 -54.24 16.22
CA ALA A 716 11.52 -53.82 15.48
C ALA A 716 10.25 -54.48 16.03
N ARG A 717 10.26 -55.81 16.24
CA ARG A 717 9.12 -56.56 16.82
C ARG A 717 8.77 -56.14 18.24
N SER A 718 9.74 -55.63 18.99
CA SER A 718 9.52 -55.18 20.36
C SER A 718 8.76 -53.85 20.41
N LEU A 719 8.77 -53.07 19.33
CA LEU A 719 8.05 -51.80 19.21
C LEU A 719 6.57 -52.00 18.83
N THR A 720 6.23 -53.14 18.23
CA THR A 720 4.85 -53.49 17.81
C THR A 720 3.99 -54.10 18.93
N ARG A 721 4.54 -54.29 20.14
CA ARG A 721 3.86 -54.87 21.32
C ARG A 721 3.61 -53.83 22.39
#